data_AF-A0A653GX60-F1
#
_entry.id   AF-A0A653GX60-F1
#
_cell.length_a   1.000
_cell.length_b   1.000
_cell.length_c   1.000
_cell.angle_alpha   90.00
_cell.angle_beta   90.00
_cell.angle_gamma   90.00
#
_symmetry.space_group_name_H-M   'P 1'
#
loop_
_entity.id
_entity.type
_entity.pdbx_description
1 polymer ?
#
loop_
_entity_poly.entity_id
_entity_poly.type
_entity_poly.pdbx_seq_one_letter_code
_entity_poly.pdbx_strand_id
1 'polypeptide(L)'
;MNLIGFCFIFALLRRFVDCVKHKQKDILSIWDIKSHKELNLLFIHNAQINRNTDIQKRKIYTTNTTINTANTTNTTNIINNSLQNINHTDITIKQTKPINKKNIFLFTKSKQIATIGPATDNFTELENLFLSGIDVFRLNFSHGSMSSKKYVIDAIRILEKKYNTSIGILGDIQGPKIRIGTFEKNENNAHDSNTFVELKEGDTFVFDLLDIPGNQQRVFLNYPLLLKNVKPGQIILLDDGNLKMKVIENRYDPVNVEQSSVKVKVITGGKLYSKKGFCIPNMIIPIEVLNETDIKNVLFCLNEQVDFLGYSFVQTKYDLIFLKNIINDYYNSDFYQNKKKDRINFDIKNLIKKDQDDPNDFFIKEVNDYYQNYYLKNYEKYTKVYDAYKTGDLKIDSEDDVYDTDNYNNNDDKIDEGVLKTQHQKSHSCCSHHIHSNDNTYSTTTDYSNIHHGKTKTYMNEINNINKDNTNDIERIFIISKIEKPAAVKNINSIIELSDGIMIARGDLGIETNLSNLPVLQKKLINLCRIKYNKPVIVATQMLESMRFFPTPTRAEVTDVATALYDGADCVMLSAETATGNYPTLTAATQNSIIKDVEKDYYYYHYTQKKINNEKTYIQNMQKEEMNLVNNYLKENTFFDKLIYSIRDLSNTINLKSIILFSNDFHKIQKLSHLRVKSPIIVVTENNFLARKLQLSWGIYTHVFKPNNINNNDFISLINYGCKLSKDEGFITSPDEYAIVTFTQNLNNSTNLLYLCQPALV
;
A
#
# COMPACT_ATOMS: atom_id res chain seq x y z
N MET A 1 38.43 21.51 56.48
CA MET A 1 37.99 22.24 55.27
C MET A 1 36.55 21.90 54.82
N ASN A 2 35.65 21.43 55.69
CA ASN A 2 34.25 21.09 55.31
C ASN A 2 33.20 21.73 56.26
N LEU A 3 33.31 23.03 56.53
CA LEU A 3 32.27 23.78 57.28
C LEU A 3 31.87 25.11 56.59
N ILE A 4 32.70 25.64 55.70
CA ILE A 4 32.45 26.91 54.97
C ILE A 4 31.51 26.70 53.76
N GLY A 5 31.53 25.52 53.13
CA GLY A 5 30.67 25.21 51.97
C GLY A 5 29.18 25.03 52.31
N PHE A 6 28.87 24.48 53.49
CA PHE A 6 27.48 24.27 53.92
C PHE A 6 26.77 25.58 54.31
N CYS A 7 27.50 26.55 54.86
CA CYS A 7 26.95 27.88 55.18
C CYS A 7 26.61 28.69 53.93
N PHE A 8 27.38 28.53 52.84
CA PHE A 8 27.14 29.22 51.57
C PHE A 8 25.88 28.72 50.85
N ILE A 9 25.61 27.41 50.91
CA ILE A 9 24.43 26.80 50.28
C ILE A 9 23.15 27.18 51.03
N PHE A 10 23.18 27.24 52.37
CA PHE A 10 22.04 27.70 53.18
C PHE A 10 21.75 29.20 53.00
N ALA A 11 22.78 30.03 52.84
CA ALA A 11 22.61 31.46 52.57
C ALA A 11 21.99 31.73 51.18
N LEU A 12 22.36 30.93 50.16
CA LEU A 12 21.79 31.01 48.81
C LEU A 12 20.34 30.53 48.75
N LEU A 13 20.00 29.44 49.44
CA LEU A 13 18.62 28.93 49.52
C LEU A 13 17.69 29.90 50.27
N ARG A 14 18.17 30.54 51.35
CA ARG A 14 17.39 31.54 52.09
C ARG A 14 17.14 32.80 51.25
N ARG A 15 18.14 33.28 50.51
CA ARG A 15 17.99 34.39 49.56
C ARG A 15 17.04 34.08 48.40
N PHE A 16 17.01 32.83 47.92
CA PHE A 16 16.11 32.42 46.84
C PHE A 16 14.65 32.34 47.33
N VAL A 17 14.42 31.81 48.53
CA VAL A 17 13.07 31.74 49.14
C VAL A 17 12.54 33.14 49.50
N ASP A 18 13.38 34.05 49.98
CA ASP A 18 12.98 35.44 50.26
C ASP A 18 12.69 36.24 48.96
N CYS A 19 13.39 35.94 47.87
CA CYS A 19 13.15 36.55 46.55
C CYS A 19 11.84 36.06 45.89
N VAL A 20 11.49 34.78 46.11
CA VAL A 20 10.21 34.20 45.64
C VAL A 20 9.02 34.73 46.45
N LYS A 21 9.18 34.92 47.77
CA LYS A 21 8.13 35.50 48.62
C LYS A 21 7.86 36.98 48.37
N HIS A 22 8.89 37.77 48.02
CA HIS A 22 8.70 39.17 47.65
C HIS A 22 8.05 39.36 46.28
N LYS A 23 8.36 38.51 45.28
CA LYS A 23 7.73 38.59 43.95
C LYS A 23 6.27 38.11 43.88
N GLN A 24 5.84 37.25 44.82
CA GLN A 24 4.45 36.78 44.86
C GLN A 24 3.45 37.84 45.36
N LYS A 25 3.90 38.85 46.13
CA LYS A 25 3.03 39.95 46.60
C LYS A 25 2.80 41.03 45.54
N ASP A 26 3.72 41.20 44.59
CA ASP A 26 3.59 42.21 43.52
C ASP A 26 2.81 41.71 42.29
N ILE A 27 2.56 40.40 42.19
CA ILE A 27 1.84 39.78 41.06
C ILE A 27 0.32 39.65 41.32
N LEU A 28 -0.12 39.76 42.57
CA LEU A 28 -1.53 39.61 42.95
C LEU A 28 -2.33 40.93 43.03
N SER A 29 -1.73 42.08 42.66
CA SER A 29 -2.41 43.39 42.62
C SER A 29 -2.59 43.99 41.22
N ILE A 30 -2.27 43.24 40.14
CA ILE A 30 -2.33 43.72 38.74
C ILE A 30 -3.47 43.04 37.94
N TRP A 31 -4.23 42.12 38.53
CA TRP A 31 -5.33 41.42 37.86
C TRP A 31 -6.72 41.90 38.33
N ASP A 32 -6.96 43.20 38.22
CA ASP A 32 -8.29 43.78 38.28
C ASP A 32 -8.70 44.37 36.92
N ILE A 33 -9.63 43.66 36.27
CA ILE A 33 -10.71 44.16 35.39
C ILE A 33 -10.37 45.44 34.58
N LYS A 34 -9.59 45.32 33.49
CA LYS A 34 -9.59 46.33 32.40
C LYS A 34 -8.96 45.93 31.05
N SER A 35 -8.69 44.66 30.76
CA SER A 35 -7.95 44.25 29.55
C SER A 35 -8.79 43.62 28.42
N HIS A 36 -10.13 43.65 28.47
CA HIS A 36 -10.97 43.12 27.38
C HIS A 36 -11.28 44.11 26.24
N LYS A 37 -10.90 45.39 26.33
CA LYS A 37 -11.07 46.36 25.23
C LYS A 37 -9.82 46.59 24.38
N GLU A 38 -8.62 46.29 24.87
CA GLU A 38 -7.37 46.51 24.11
C GLU A 38 -6.95 45.32 23.24
N LEU A 39 -7.35 44.09 23.59
CA LEU A 39 -7.10 42.89 22.77
C LEU A 39 -7.90 42.89 21.44
N ASN A 40 -9.11 43.48 21.42
CA ASN A 40 -9.90 43.59 20.19
C ASN A 40 -9.39 44.68 19.23
N LEU A 41 -8.67 45.70 19.72
CA LEU A 41 -8.04 46.71 18.87
C LEU A 41 -6.75 46.19 18.22
N LEU A 42 -5.99 45.32 18.90
CA LEU A 42 -4.79 44.68 18.34
C LEU A 42 -5.11 43.68 17.20
N PHE A 43 -6.23 42.96 17.31
CA PHE A 43 -6.69 42.05 16.24
C PHE A 43 -7.18 42.78 14.98
N ILE A 44 -7.78 43.96 15.14
CA ILE A 44 -8.20 44.81 14.02
C ILE A 44 -6.99 45.48 13.35
N HIS A 45 -5.97 45.87 14.12
CA HIS A 45 -4.75 46.48 13.57
C HIS A 45 -3.88 45.49 12.77
N ASN A 46 -3.74 44.23 13.24
CA ASN A 46 -2.99 43.20 12.51
C ASN A 46 -3.71 42.73 11.23
N ALA A 47 -5.05 42.75 11.20
CA ALA A 47 -5.82 42.48 9.98
C ALA A 47 -5.73 43.61 8.93
N GLN A 48 -5.52 44.87 9.37
CA GLN A 48 -5.29 46.01 8.46
C GLN A 48 -3.84 46.08 7.94
N ILE A 49 -2.84 45.68 8.73
CA ILE A 49 -1.44 45.65 8.30
C ILE A 49 -1.22 44.56 7.22
N ASN A 50 -1.85 43.39 7.34
CA ASN A 50 -1.79 42.34 6.32
C ASN A 50 -2.59 42.67 5.04
N ARG A 51 -3.60 43.55 5.10
CA ARG A 51 -4.25 44.08 3.89
C ARG A 51 -3.39 45.10 3.14
N ASN A 52 -2.55 45.88 3.84
CA ASN A 52 -1.72 46.91 3.22
C ASN A 52 -0.44 46.35 2.55
N THR A 53 0.08 45.21 2.98
CA THR A 53 1.17 44.50 2.29
C THR A 53 0.71 43.78 1.01
N ASP A 54 -0.55 43.33 0.96
CA ASP A 54 -1.17 42.78 -0.25
C ASP A 54 -1.59 43.86 -1.28
N ILE A 55 -1.89 45.08 -0.83
CA ILE A 55 -2.24 46.22 -1.71
C ILE A 55 -0.99 46.81 -2.40
N GLN A 56 0.22 46.68 -1.82
CA GLN A 56 1.46 47.07 -2.51
C GLN A 56 1.98 46.01 -3.49
N LYS A 57 1.67 44.71 -3.30
CA LYS A 57 1.97 43.66 -4.30
C LYS A 57 0.98 43.61 -5.46
N ARG A 58 -0.24 44.11 -5.27
CA ARG A 58 -1.26 44.24 -6.34
C ARG A 58 -1.12 45.47 -7.24
N LYS A 59 -0.16 46.37 -6.99
CA LYS A 59 0.09 47.58 -7.81
C LYS A 59 1.09 47.40 -8.97
N ILE A 60 1.63 46.19 -9.20
CA ILE A 60 2.51 45.90 -10.35
C ILE A 60 1.75 45.27 -11.54
N TYR A 61 0.47 44.90 -11.36
CA TYR A 61 -0.37 44.38 -12.44
C TYR A 61 -1.73 45.07 -12.47
N THR A 62 -1.80 46.33 -12.90
CA THR A 62 -3.00 46.94 -13.51
C THR A 62 -2.76 48.42 -13.88
N THR A 63 -2.46 48.66 -15.16
CA THR A 63 -2.69 49.88 -15.99
C THR A 63 -1.93 49.60 -17.30
N ASN A 64 -2.45 49.58 -18.52
CA ASN A 64 -3.59 50.26 -19.15
C ASN A 64 -4.09 49.42 -20.33
N THR A 65 -5.39 49.40 -20.60
CA THR A 65 -5.97 49.80 -21.91
C THR A 65 -7.47 49.56 -21.92
N THR A 66 -8.24 50.64 -21.83
CA THR A 66 -9.55 50.76 -22.47
C THR A 66 -9.33 51.30 -23.88
N ILE A 67 -9.92 50.68 -24.91
CA ILE A 67 -10.62 51.32 -26.04
C ILE A 67 -11.26 50.26 -26.97
N ASN A 68 -12.57 50.45 -27.15
CA ASN A 68 -13.47 50.22 -28.29
C ASN A 68 -13.61 48.89 -29.03
N THR A 69 -14.89 48.53 -29.14
CA THR A 69 -15.57 47.66 -30.10
C THR A 69 -15.21 47.98 -31.57
N ALA A 70 -14.69 46.99 -32.30
CA ALA A 70 -15.10 46.62 -33.67
C ALA A 70 -14.25 45.45 -34.20
N ASN A 71 -14.91 44.57 -34.94
CA ASN A 71 -14.37 43.60 -35.91
C ASN A 71 -13.83 42.26 -35.40
N THR A 72 -14.68 41.26 -35.64
CA THR A 72 -14.44 39.83 -35.84
C THR A 72 -13.25 39.52 -36.76
N THR A 73 -12.64 38.36 -36.50
CA THR A 73 -11.65 37.56 -37.25
C THR A 73 -10.20 37.61 -36.75
N ASN A 74 -9.63 36.42 -36.57
CA ASN A 74 -8.22 36.07 -36.27
C ASN A 74 -7.78 35.96 -34.79
N THR A 75 -8.11 34.84 -34.16
CA THR A 75 -7.43 34.31 -32.96
C THR A 75 -6.96 32.87 -33.20
N THR A 76 -5.86 32.73 -33.94
CA THR A 76 -5.05 31.49 -34.01
C THR A 76 -3.54 31.74 -33.89
N ASN A 77 -3.06 32.96 -33.64
CA ASN A 77 -1.62 33.27 -33.70
C ASN A 77 -0.99 33.93 -32.45
N ILE A 78 -1.61 33.87 -31.27
CA ILE A 78 -1.05 34.53 -30.05
C ILE A 78 -0.48 33.54 -29.01
N ILE A 79 -0.71 32.22 -29.15
CA ILE A 79 -0.14 31.22 -28.22
C ILE A 79 1.28 30.77 -28.63
N ASN A 80 1.69 30.96 -29.89
CA ASN A 80 3.00 30.51 -30.36
C ASN A 80 4.17 31.49 -30.07
N ASN A 81 3.91 32.72 -29.64
CA ASN A 81 4.97 33.72 -29.43
C ASN A 81 5.46 33.87 -27.98
N SER A 82 4.83 33.22 -26.99
CA SER A 82 5.31 33.21 -25.60
C SER A 82 6.27 32.05 -25.27
N LEU A 83 6.52 31.14 -26.21
CA LEU A 83 7.40 29.98 -26.05
C LEU A 83 8.73 30.10 -26.84
N GLN A 84 8.99 31.21 -27.54
CA GLN A 84 10.20 31.40 -28.36
C GLN A 84 11.20 32.46 -27.83
N ASN A 85 10.94 33.14 -26.72
CA ASN A 85 11.85 34.14 -26.14
C ASN A 85 12.56 33.65 -24.86
N ILE A 86 13.13 32.44 -24.92
CA ILE A 86 14.21 32.05 -24.01
C ILE A 86 15.32 31.49 -24.89
N ASN A 87 16.15 32.38 -25.44
CA ASN A 87 17.47 32.01 -25.94
C ASN A 87 18.45 33.19 -25.81
N HIS A 88 19.59 32.87 -25.21
CA HIS A 88 20.85 33.62 -25.16
C HIS A 88 20.87 34.98 -24.46
N THR A 89 21.00 34.92 -23.13
CA THR A 89 21.92 35.81 -22.41
C THR A 89 22.93 34.95 -21.67
N ASP A 90 24.22 35.15 -21.97
CA ASP A 90 25.35 34.45 -21.38
C ASP A 90 25.39 34.61 -19.86
N ILE A 91 24.73 33.68 -19.17
CA ILE A 91 24.97 33.40 -17.76
C ILE A 91 26.06 32.36 -17.75
N THR A 92 27.25 32.74 -17.30
CA THR A 92 28.35 31.83 -17.02
C THR A 92 27.81 30.73 -16.10
N ILE A 93 27.64 29.53 -16.65
CA ILE A 93 27.11 28.37 -15.94
C ILE A 93 28.10 28.00 -14.83
N LYS A 94 27.87 28.54 -13.63
CA LYS A 94 28.24 27.80 -12.42
C LYS A 94 27.38 26.54 -12.46
N GLN A 95 28.02 25.37 -12.63
CA GLN A 95 27.40 24.05 -12.65
C GLN A 95 26.33 23.93 -11.55
N THR A 96 25.06 24.14 -11.91
CA THR A 96 23.92 23.89 -11.03
C THR A 96 23.69 22.39 -11.01
N LYS A 97 23.77 21.78 -9.82
CA LYS A 97 23.50 20.34 -9.61
C LYS A 97 22.16 19.97 -10.29
N PRO A 98 22.07 18.78 -10.92
CA PRO A 98 20.84 18.36 -11.60
C PRO A 98 19.67 18.37 -10.61
N ILE A 99 18.51 18.87 -11.05
CA ILE A 99 17.25 18.80 -10.29
C ILE A 99 16.98 17.32 -10.03
N ASN A 100 16.98 16.95 -8.75
CA ASN A 100 16.84 15.58 -8.29
C ASN A 100 15.75 15.58 -7.22
N LYS A 101 15.08 14.44 -7.00
CA LYS A 101 14.17 14.22 -5.86
C LYS A 101 14.84 14.49 -4.50
N LYS A 102 16.17 14.52 -4.50
CA LYS A 102 17.08 14.97 -3.43
C LYS A 102 16.97 16.46 -3.08
N ASN A 103 16.36 17.30 -3.92
CA ASN A 103 15.97 18.64 -3.49
C ASN A 103 14.81 18.52 -2.52
N ILE A 104 15.01 18.94 -1.27
CA ILE A 104 14.03 18.84 -0.17
C ILE A 104 12.62 19.33 -0.52
N PHE A 105 12.50 20.29 -1.45
CA PHE A 105 11.21 20.80 -1.94
C PHE A 105 10.35 19.75 -2.68
N LEU A 106 10.94 18.64 -3.13
CA LEU A 106 10.26 17.56 -3.85
C LEU A 106 9.93 16.35 -2.97
N PHE A 107 10.51 16.25 -1.77
CA PHE A 107 10.25 15.13 -0.85
C PHE A 107 8.86 15.22 -0.23
N THR A 108 8.13 14.11 -0.29
CA THR A 108 6.86 13.86 0.40
C THR A 108 6.99 12.59 1.22
N LYS A 109 6.27 12.50 2.33
CA LYS A 109 6.33 11.33 3.21
C LYS A 109 5.46 10.21 2.65
N SER A 110 4.23 10.51 2.27
CA SER A 110 3.37 9.61 1.51
C SER A 110 3.92 9.44 0.10
N LYS A 111 3.99 8.17 -0.30
CA LYS A 111 4.62 7.73 -1.55
C LYS A 111 3.64 7.78 -2.71
N GLN A 112 4.18 8.00 -3.90
CA GLN A 112 3.38 8.08 -5.11
C GLN A 112 3.74 6.98 -6.08
N ILE A 113 2.69 6.33 -6.58
CA ILE A 113 2.80 5.26 -7.58
C ILE A 113 2.18 5.77 -8.88
N ALA A 114 2.88 5.65 -10.00
CA ALA A 114 2.34 5.95 -11.32
C ALA A 114 2.32 4.69 -12.19
N THR A 115 1.17 4.42 -12.82
CA THR A 115 1.07 3.36 -13.81
C THR A 115 1.64 3.83 -15.13
N ILE A 116 2.51 3.01 -15.72
CA ILE A 116 3.11 3.27 -17.03
C ILE A 116 2.24 2.69 -18.15
N GLY A 117 2.06 3.48 -19.20
CA GLY A 117 1.38 3.08 -20.43
C GLY A 117 1.83 3.93 -21.62
N PRO A 118 1.11 3.87 -22.75
CA PRO A 118 1.50 4.55 -23.99
C PRO A 118 1.80 6.05 -23.85
N ALA A 119 1.18 6.75 -22.90
CA ALA A 119 1.43 8.17 -22.66
C ALA A 119 2.81 8.44 -22.02
N THR A 120 3.41 7.45 -21.35
CA THR A 120 4.57 7.63 -20.46
C THR A 120 5.60 6.50 -20.54
N ASP A 121 5.56 5.66 -21.57
CA ASP A 121 6.42 4.48 -21.69
C ASP A 121 7.75 4.76 -22.40
N ASN A 122 8.07 6.02 -22.69
CA ASN A 122 9.35 6.45 -23.25
C ASN A 122 10.25 7.07 -22.16
N PHE A 123 11.57 7.05 -22.37
CA PHE A 123 12.55 7.52 -21.37
C PHE A 123 12.30 8.95 -20.87
N THR A 124 11.99 9.89 -21.77
CA THR A 124 11.78 11.31 -21.42
C THR A 124 10.56 11.49 -20.52
N GLU A 125 9.44 10.82 -20.81
CA GLU A 125 8.24 10.91 -19.98
C GLU A 125 8.40 10.16 -18.65
N LEU A 126 9.13 9.05 -18.62
CA LEU A 126 9.51 8.39 -17.36
C LEU A 126 10.33 9.33 -16.47
N GLU A 127 11.28 10.06 -17.05
CA GLU A 127 12.07 11.07 -16.35
C GLU A 127 11.19 12.22 -15.83
N ASN A 128 10.27 12.74 -16.65
CA ASN A 128 9.33 13.79 -16.25
C ASN A 128 8.43 13.35 -15.09
N LEU A 129 7.90 12.12 -15.13
CA LEU A 129 7.12 11.54 -14.03
C LEU A 129 7.96 11.41 -12.76
N PHE A 130 9.19 10.89 -12.86
CA PHE A 130 10.09 10.76 -11.73
C PHE A 130 10.36 12.13 -11.07
N LEU A 131 10.69 13.14 -11.88
CA LEU A 131 10.94 14.51 -11.41
C LEU A 131 9.69 15.19 -10.81
N SER A 132 8.49 14.73 -11.18
CA SER A 132 7.22 15.21 -10.61
C SER A 132 6.91 14.66 -9.21
N GLY A 133 7.67 13.65 -8.76
CA GLY A 133 7.60 13.12 -7.40
C GLY A 133 7.25 11.64 -7.28
N ILE A 134 7.17 10.89 -8.38
CA ILE A 134 6.87 9.45 -8.35
C ILE A 134 7.97 8.66 -7.62
N ASP A 135 7.58 7.74 -6.74
CA ASP A 135 8.45 6.83 -5.98
C ASP A 135 8.51 5.44 -6.61
N VAL A 136 7.38 4.97 -7.13
CA VAL A 136 7.21 3.63 -7.68
C VAL A 136 6.52 3.69 -9.04
N PHE A 137 7.07 2.98 -10.02
CA PHE A 137 6.42 2.79 -11.32
C PHE A 137 5.69 1.45 -11.37
N ARG A 138 4.41 1.49 -11.68
CA ARG A 138 3.56 0.30 -11.85
C ARG A 138 3.53 -0.13 -13.31
N LEU A 139 3.84 -1.40 -13.56
CA LEU A 139 3.76 -2.08 -14.84
C LEU A 139 2.54 -3.01 -14.83
N ASN A 140 1.45 -2.62 -15.51
CA ASN A 140 0.26 -3.46 -15.62
C ASN A 140 0.47 -4.53 -16.70
N PHE A 141 0.45 -5.81 -16.33
CA PHE A 141 0.62 -6.96 -17.24
C PHE A 141 -0.68 -7.46 -17.88
N SER A 142 -1.83 -6.82 -17.57
CA SER A 142 -3.06 -7.04 -18.36
C SER A 142 -2.95 -6.48 -19.79
N HIS A 143 -1.93 -5.65 -20.06
CA HIS A 143 -1.69 -4.97 -21.33
C HIS A 143 -0.20 -4.86 -21.64
N GLY A 144 0.13 -4.90 -22.93
CA GLY A 144 1.51 -4.77 -23.41
C GLY A 144 2.30 -6.08 -23.34
N SER A 145 3.34 -6.16 -24.17
CA SER A 145 4.25 -7.29 -24.29
C SER A 145 5.34 -7.28 -23.21
N MET A 146 5.94 -8.42 -22.89
CA MET A 146 7.09 -8.48 -21.97
C MET A 146 8.26 -7.64 -22.48
N SER A 147 8.51 -7.63 -23.79
CA SER A 147 9.56 -6.80 -24.41
C SER A 147 9.32 -5.30 -24.18
N SER A 148 8.07 -4.84 -24.24
CA SER A 148 7.75 -3.44 -23.91
C SER A 148 8.00 -3.13 -22.43
N LYS A 149 7.70 -4.07 -21.51
CA LYS A 149 7.96 -3.91 -20.07
C LYS A 149 9.45 -3.91 -19.77
N LYS A 150 10.22 -4.75 -20.48
CA LYS A 150 11.68 -4.84 -20.35
C LYS A 150 12.35 -3.49 -20.66
N TYR A 151 11.94 -2.83 -21.74
CA TYR A 151 12.39 -1.48 -22.07
C TYR A 151 12.17 -0.50 -20.91
N VAL A 152 10.96 -0.50 -20.32
CA VAL A 152 10.60 0.41 -19.21
C VAL A 152 11.43 0.10 -17.96
N ILE A 153 11.63 -1.18 -17.62
CA ILE A 153 12.46 -1.59 -16.48
C ILE A 153 13.89 -1.08 -16.66
N ASP A 154 14.48 -1.27 -17.83
CA ASP A 154 15.84 -0.83 -18.12
C ASP A 154 15.95 0.70 -18.06
N ALA A 155 14.98 1.42 -18.62
CA ALA A 155 14.90 2.87 -18.55
C ALA A 155 14.85 3.38 -17.09
N ILE A 156 14.05 2.76 -16.23
CA ILE A 156 13.94 3.13 -14.81
C ILE A 156 15.28 2.89 -14.09
N ARG A 157 15.98 1.79 -14.38
CA ARG A 157 17.27 1.51 -13.76
C ARG A 157 18.38 2.46 -14.23
N ILE A 158 18.29 2.96 -15.47
CA ILE A 158 19.13 4.06 -15.93
C ILE A 158 18.83 5.34 -15.15
N LEU A 159 17.55 5.70 -14.95
CA LEU A 159 17.16 6.87 -14.17
C LEU A 159 17.66 6.76 -12.72
N GLU A 160 17.51 5.59 -12.12
CA GLU A 160 18.01 5.27 -10.77
C GLU A 160 19.51 5.60 -10.66
N LYS A 161 20.32 5.20 -11.65
CA LYS A 161 21.76 5.51 -11.74
C LYS A 161 22.03 6.98 -12.03
N LYS A 162 21.30 7.61 -12.97
CA LYS A 162 21.44 9.02 -13.37
C LYS A 162 21.23 9.95 -12.19
N TYR A 163 20.25 9.66 -11.34
CA TYR A 163 19.89 10.48 -10.18
C TYR A 163 20.46 9.96 -8.86
N ASN A 164 21.19 8.86 -8.85
CA ASN A 164 21.78 8.26 -7.64
C ASN A 164 20.75 8.16 -6.49
N THR A 165 19.58 7.62 -6.82
CA THR A 165 18.43 7.42 -5.91
C THR A 165 17.99 5.97 -5.99
N SER A 166 16.94 5.60 -5.26
CA SER A 166 16.24 4.32 -5.45
C SER A 166 14.87 4.56 -6.06
N ILE A 167 14.47 3.72 -7.01
CA ILE A 167 13.15 3.78 -7.65
C ILE A 167 12.52 2.39 -7.62
N GLY A 168 11.32 2.30 -7.05
CA GLY A 168 10.60 1.04 -6.98
C GLY A 168 9.91 0.69 -8.30
N ILE A 169 9.83 -0.60 -8.61
CA ILE A 169 9.03 -1.12 -9.73
C ILE A 169 8.01 -2.13 -9.20
N LEU A 170 6.73 -1.92 -9.51
CA LEU A 170 5.63 -2.81 -9.16
C LEU A 170 5.07 -3.47 -10.42
N GLY A 171 5.27 -4.78 -10.59
CA GLY A 171 4.64 -5.57 -11.63
C GLY A 171 3.26 -6.04 -11.17
N ASP A 172 2.19 -5.60 -11.84
CA ASP A 172 0.81 -5.96 -11.48
C ASP A 172 0.30 -7.03 -12.45
N ILE A 173 0.16 -8.27 -11.96
CA ILE A 173 -0.32 -9.40 -12.75
C ILE A 173 -1.85 -9.35 -12.90
N GLN A 174 -2.37 -9.83 -14.02
CA GLN A 174 -3.79 -9.73 -14.34
C GLN A 174 -4.65 -10.52 -13.35
N GLY A 175 -4.22 -11.74 -13.04
CA GLY A 175 -4.96 -12.64 -12.18
C GLY A 175 -6.29 -13.11 -12.78
N PRO A 176 -7.08 -13.83 -11.98
CA PRO A 176 -8.17 -14.62 -12.49
C PRO A 176 -9.45 -13.79 -12.71
N LYS A 177 -9.63 -13.21 -13.92
CA LYS A 177 -10.84 -12.47 -14.32
C LYS A 177 -11.76 -13.33 -15.20
N ILE A 178 -12.99 -13.57 -14.73
CA ILE A 178 -14.01 -14.30 -15.48
C ILE A 178 -14.56 -13.40 -16.59
N ARG A 179 -14.67 -13.96 -17.80
CA ARG A 179 -15.27 -13.30 -18.95
C ARG A 179 -16.30 -14.21 -19.62
N ILE A 180 -17.36 -13.60 -20.14
CA ILE A 180 -18.32 -14.30 -21.00
C ILE A 180 -17.73 -14.55 -22.40
N GLY A 181 -18.33 -15.47 -23.14
CA GLY A 181 -17.98 -15.76 -24.52
C GLY A 181 -18.30 -14.63 -25.50
N THR A 182 -18.27 -14.97 -26.79
CA THR A 182 -18.62 -14.04 -27.87
C THR A 182 -20.08 -14.14 -28.25
N PHE A 183 -20.61 -13.12 -28.93
CA PHE A 183 -21.94 -13.10 -29.54
C PHE A 183 -21.86 -13.23 -31.07
N GLU A 184 -22.91 -13.78 -31.66
CA GLU A 184 -23.12 -13.83 -33.11
C GLU A 184 -23.17 -12.41 -33.72
N LYS A 185 -22.69 -12.29 -34.96
CA LYS A 185 -22.91 -11.09 -35.76
C LYS A 185 -24.35 -11.05 -36.26
N ASN A 186 -25.02 -9.92 -36.08
CA ASN A 186 -26.38 -9.67 -36.56
C ASN A 186 -26.50 -8.24 -37.14
N GLU A 187 -27.64 -7.91 -37.74
CA GLU A 187 -27.86 -6.58 -38.34
C GLU A 187 -27.58 -5.42 -37.38
N ASN A 188 -27.87 -5.61 -36.08
CA ASN A 188 -27.71 -4.57 -35.06
C ASN A 188 -26.26 -4.35 -34.63
N ASN A 189 -25.35 -5.30 -34.85
CA ASN A 189 -23.94 -5.22 -34.44
C ASN A 189 -22.95 -5.43 -35.61
N ALA A 190 -23.44 -5.56 -36.84
CA ALA A 190 -22.63 -5.84 -38.03
C ALA A 190 -21.56 -4.77 -38.30
N HIS A 191 -21.88 -3.51 -37.95
CA HIS A 191 -21.00 -2.36 -38.12
C HIS A 191 -20.14 -2.04 -36.89
N ASP A 192 -20.39 -2.71 -35.76
CA ASP A 192 -19.60 -2.52 -34.54
C ASP A 192 -18.34 -3.38 -34.56
N SER A 193 -17.27 -2.87 -33.96
CA SER A 193 -15.99 -3.58 -33.86
C SER A 193 -16.05 -4.76 -32.89
N ASN A 194 -17.04 -4.80 -32.00
CA ASN A 194 -17.25 -5.85 -31.00
C ASN A 194 -18.73 -6.28 -30.96
N THR A 195 -19.00 -7.59 -31.04
CA THR A 195 -20.37 -8.11 -31.08
C THR A 195 -21.05 -7.99 -29.71
N PHE A 196 -22.37 -7.78 -29.73
CA PHE A 196 -23.19 -7.57 -28.53
C PHE A 196 -24.64 -8.02 -28.71
N VAL A 197 -25.36 -8.11 -27.59
CA VAL A 197 -26.83 -8.25 -27.51
C VAL A 197 -27.42 -7.14 -26.63
N GLU A 198 -28.67 -6.75 -26.88
CA GLU A 198 -29.37 -5.73 -26.09
C GLU A 198 -30.38 -6.37 -25.15
N LEU A 199 -30.08 -6.39 -23.86
CA LEU A 199 -30.94 -7.00 -22.85
C LEU A 199 -31.84 -5.95 -22.21
N LYS A 200 -33.14 -6.21 -22.10
CA LYS A 200 -34.10 -5.33 -21.42
C LYS A 200 -34.35 -5.82 -20.00
N GLU A 201 -34.73 -4.90 -19.12
CA GLU A 201 -35.15 -5.27 -17.78
C GLU A 201 -36.33 -6.25 -17.84
N GLY A 202 -36.25 -7.31 -17.04
CA GLY A 202 -37.24 -8.38 -17.00
C GLY A 202 -36.95 -9.57 -17.93
N ASP A 203 -36.06 -9.40 -18.92
CA ASP A 203 -35.70 -10.48 -19.85
C ASP A 203 -35.11 -11.68 -19.11
N THR A 204 -35.28 -12.87 -19.70
CA THR A 204 -34.58 -14.08 -19.24
C THR A 204 -33.37 -14.35 -20.13
N PHE A 205 -32.25 -14.69 -19.50
CA PHE A 205 -30.99 -14.96 -20.19
C PHE A 205 -30.30 -16.19 -19.57
N VAL A 206 -29.44 -16.85 -20.33
CA VAL A 206 -28.78 -18.11 -19.91
C VAL A 206 -27.27 -18.03 -20.06
N PHE A 207 -26.55 -18.46 -19.03
CA PHE A 207 -25.12 -18.77 -19.09
C PHE A 207 -24.95 -20.28 -19.14
N ASP A 208 -24.23 -20.81 -20.12
CA ASP A 208 -24.03 -22.25 -20.28
C ASP A 208 -22.60 -22.61 -20.71
N LEU A 209 -22.33 -23.90 -20.91
CA LEU A 209 -21.03 -24.42 -21.32
C LEU A 209 -20.95 -24.81 -22.81
N LEU A 210 -21.92 -24.42 -23.63
CA LEU A 210 -21.86 -24.69 -25.06
C LEU A 210 -20.94 -23.64 -25.72
N ASP A 211 -19.79 -24.10 -26.21
CA ASP A 211 -18.75 -23.31 -26.88
C ASP A 211 -19.16 -22.92 -28.32
N ILE A 212 -20.25 -22.16 -28.38
CA ILE A 212 -20.77 -21.52 -29.58
C ILE A 212 -21.04 -20.04 -29.29
N PRO A 213 -20.95 -19.16 -30.30
CA PRO A 213 -21.33 -17.77 -30.14
C PRO A 213 -22.74 -17.63 -29.52
N GLY A 214 -22.86 -16.74 -28.54
CA GLY A 214 -24.11 -16.42 -27.88
C GLY A 214 -25.06 -15.61 -28.75
N ASN A 215 -26.31 -15.51 -28.30
CA ASN A 215 -27.37 -14.75 -28.95
C ASN A 215 -28.24 -14.05 -27.89
N GLN A 216 -29.40 -13.52 -28.29
CA GLN A 216 -30.29 -12.75 -27.43
C GLN A 216 -30.78 -13.51 -26.17
N GLN A 217 -30.67 -14.84 -26.14
CA GLN A 217 -31.16 -15.70 -25.05
C GLN A 217 -30.05 -16.34 -24.21
N ARG A 218 -28.82 -16.43 -24.73
CA ARG A 218 -27.73 -17.18 -24.09
C ARG A 218 -26.32 -16.68 -24.41
N VAL A 219 -25.37 -16.98 -23.54
CA VAL A 219 -23.93 -16.82 -23.82
C VAL A 219 -23.09 -17.91 -23.14
N PHE A 220 -21.99 -18.26 -23.78
CA PHE A 220 -21.01 -19.21 -23.26
C PHE A 220 -20.30 -18.64 -22.03
N LEU A 221 -20.10 -19.47 -21.01
CA LEU A 221 -19.33 -19.16 -19.82
C LEU A 221 -18.53 -20.40 -19.38
N ASN A 222 -17.26 -20.49 -19.80
CA ASN A 222 -16.39 -21.66 -19.60
C ASN A 222 -15.90 -21.85 -18.15
N TYR A 223 -16.82 -21.96 -17.20
CA TYR A 223 -16.49 -22.08 -15.78
C TYR A 223 -17.43 -23.10 -15.10
N PRO A 224 -17.25 -24.40 -15.35
CA PRO A 224 -18.16 -25.43 -14.86
C PRO A 224 -18.24 -25.46 -13.32
N LEU A 225 -17.11 -25.30 -12.63
CA LEU A 225 -17.08 -25.23 -11.15
C LEU A 225 -17.78 -23.98 -10.60
N LEU A 226 -17.76 -22.87 -11.35
CA LEU A 226 -18.52 -21.67 -11.01
C LEU A 226 -20.01 -21.99 -11.11
N LEU A 227 -20.47 -22.50 -12.26
CA LEU A 227 -21.87 -22.88 -12.49
C LEU A 227 -22.38 -23.85 -11.43
N LYS A 228 -21.57 -24.84 -11.04
CA LYS A 228 -21.89 -25.78 -9.95
C LYS A 228 -22.28 -25.09 -8.64
N ASN A 229 -21.59 -24.00 -8.30
CA ASN A 229 -21.69 -23.35 -7.00
C ASN A 229 -22.65 -22.15 -6.97
N VAL A 230 -23.15 -21.69 -8.12
CA VAL A 230 -24.14 -20.62 -8.19
C VAL A 230 -25.46 -21.06 -7.57
N LYS A 231 -26.07 -20.21 -6.74
CA LYS A 231 -27.34 -20.48 -6.07
C LYS A 231 -28.45 -19.55 -6.60
N PRO A 232 -29.69 -20.04 -6.74
CA PRO A 232 -30.85 -19.19 -7.00
C PRO A 232 -30.93 -18.01 -6.03
N GLY A 233 -31.32 -16.85 -6.53
CA GLY A 233 -31.41 -15.61 -5.77
C GLY A 233 -30.15 -14.75 -5.75
N GLN A 234 -28.98 -15.29 -6.11
CA GLN A 234 -27.73 -14.51 -6.18
C GLN A 234 -27.78 -13.46 -7.31
N ILE A 235 -27.01 -12.39 -7.11
CA ILE A 235 -26.84 -11.33 -8.11
C ILE A 235 -25.58 -11.62 -8.94
N ILE A 236 -25.70 -11.48 -10.25
CA ILE A 236 -24.61 -11.47 -11.21
C ILE A 236 -24.43 -10.04 -11.70
N LEU A 237 -23.18 -9.58 -11.68
CA LEU A 237 -22.75 -8.29 -12.21
C LEU A 237 -21.95 -8.53 -13.49
N LEU A 238 -22.26 -7.78 -14.52
CA LEU A 238 -21.59 -7.83 -15.82
C LEU A 238 -21.16 -6.44 -16.25
N ASP A 239 -20.11 -6.41 -17.08
CA ASP A 239 -19.55 -5.16 -17.61
C ASP A 239 -19.25 -4.15 -16.48
N ASP A 240 -18.43 -4.59 -15.53
CA ASP A 240 -18.01 -3.79 -14.38
C ASP A 240 -19.19 -3.22 -13.56
N GLY A 241 -20.31 -3.97 -13.52
CA GLY A 241 -21.50 -3.66 -12.72
C GLY A 241 -22.59 -2.87 -13.45
N ASN A 242 -22.37 -2.51 -14.72
CA ASN A 242 -23.35 -1.79 -15.55
C ASN A 242 -24.62 -2.62 -15.79
N LEU A 243 -24.48 -3.93 -15.95
CA LEU A 243 -25.60 -4.86 -16.07
C LEU A 243 -25.72 -5.68 -14.80
N LYS A 244 -26.96 -5.87 -14.34
CA LYS A 244 -27.30 -6.64 -13.15
C LYS A 244 -28.33 -7.70 -13.48
N MET A 245 -28.08 -8.92 -13.04
CA MET A 245 -28.97 -10.05 -13.28
C MET A 245 -29.17 -10.83 -11.97
N LYS A 246 -30.34 -11.44 -11.80
CA LYS A 246 -30.65 -12.28 -10.64
C LYS A 246 -30.80 -13.73 -11.10
N VAL A 247 -30.11 -14.64 -10.44
CA VAL A 247 -30.21 -16.07 -10.73
C VAL A 247 -31.62 -16.55 -10.38
N ILE A 248 -32.30 -17.15 -11.36
CA ILE A 248 -33.62 -17.77 -11.18
C ILE A 248 -33.46 -19.27 -10.92
N GLU A 249 -32.60 -19.91 -11.71
CA GLU A 249 -32.48 -21.37 -11.74
C GLU A 249 -31.03 -21.75 -12.09
N ASN A 250 -30.50 -22.77 -11.42
CA ASN A 250 -29.23 -23.40 -11.76
C ASN A 250 -29.48 -24.87 -12.09
N ARG A 251 -29.13 -25.28 -13.31
CA ARG A 251 -29.17 -26.65 -13.78
C ARG A 251 -27.74 -27.13 -13.97
N TYR A 252 -27.18 -27.77 -12.95
CA TYR A 252 -25.86 -28.38 -13.04
C TYR A 252 -25.99 -29.90 -13.15
N ASP A 253 -25.44 -30.48 -14.22
CA ASP A 253 -25.41 -31.92 -14.43
C ASP A 253 -23.98 -32.46 -14.18
N PRO A 254 -23.74 -33.25 -13.13
CA PRO A 254 -22.42 -33.81 -12.84
C PRO A 254 -21.99 -34.91 -13.82
N VAL A 255 -22.92 -35.50 -14.57
CA VAL A 255 -22.67 -36.55 -15.56
C VAL A 255 -22.42 -35.92 -16.94
N ASN A 256 -23.26 -34.98 -17.35
CA ASN A 256 -23.12 -34.25 -18.62
C ASN A 256 -22.83 -32.76 -18.36
N VAL A 257 -21.63 -32.46 -17.90
CA VAL A 257 -21.23 -31.11 -17.48
C VAL A 257 -21.52 -30.07 -18.57
N GLU A 258 -21.32 -30.38 -19.86
CA GLU A 258 -21.58 -29.50 -21.00
C GLU A 258 -23.05 -29.02 -21.13
N GLN A 259 -24.01 -29.76 -20.56
CA GLN A 259 -25.43 -29.36 -20.54
C GLN A 259 -25.79 -28.44 -19.36
N SER A 260 -24.82 -28.13 -18.50
CA SER A 260 -25.05 -27.28 -17.34
C SER A 260 -25.30 -25.83 -17.76
N SER A 261 -26.27 -25.20 -17.09
CA SER A 261 -26.67 -23.83 -17.39
C SER A 261 -27.23 -23.11 -16.16
N VAL A 262 -27.06 -21.79 -16.14
CA VAL A 262 -27.64 -20.89 -15.14
C VAL A 262 -28.57 -19.93 -15.85
N LYS A 263 -29.85 -19.97 -15.49
CA LYS A 263 -30.89 -19.07 -16.00
C LYS A 263 -31.05 -17.88 -15.06
N VAL A 264 -31.09 -16.69 -15.64
CA VAL A 264 -31.14 -15.42 -14.91
C VAL A 264 -32.28 -14.53 -15.41
N LYS A 265 -32.70 -13.60 -14.55
CA LYS A 265 -33.59 -12.48 -14.88
C LYS A 265 -32.77 -11.20 -14.93
N VAL A 266 -32.89 -10.43 -15.98
CA VAL A 266 -32.24 -9.13 -16.11
C VAL A 266 -32.92 -8.14 -15.17
N ILE A 267 -32.15 -7.53 -14.27
CA ILE A 267 -32.59 -6.48 -13.35
C ILE A 267 -32.22 -5.10 -13.89
N THR A 268 -31.03 -4.98 -14.45
CA THR A 268 -30.58 -3.77 -15.14
C THR A 268 -30.05 -4.18 -16.51
N GLY A 269 -30.80 -3.79 -17.54
CA GLY A 269 -30.52 -4.10 -18.94
C GLY A 269 -29.51 -3.14 -19.59
N GLY A 270 -29.19 -3.38 -20.86
CA GLY A 270 -28.24 -2.62 -21.66
C GLY A 270 -27.58 -3.46 -22.74
N LYS A 271 -26.59 -2.89 -23.41
CA LYS A 271 -25.75 -3.61 -24.39
C LYS A 271 -24.74 -4.50 -23.67
N LEU A 272 -24.89 -5.81 -23.79
CA LEU A 272 -23.90 -6.78 -23.31
C LEU A 272 -22.97 -7.16 -24.46
N TYR A 273 -21.75 -6.63 -24.45
CA TYR A 273 -20.73 -6.94 -25.43
C TYR A 273 -20.01 -8.27 -25.14
N SER A 274 -19.38 -8.84 -26.17
CA SER A 274 -18.53 -10.03 -26.04
C SER A 274 -17.35 -9.81 -25.09
N LYS A 275 -16.91 -10.89 -24.42
CA LYS A 275 -15.73 -10.91 -23.54
C LYS A 275 -15.79 -9.94 -22.35
N LYS A 276 -16.99 -9.48 -21.98
CA LYS A 276 -17.20 -8.62 -20.81
C LYS A 276 -17.01 -9.40 -19.52
N GLY A 277 -16.57 -8.68 -18.47
CA GLY A 277 -16.32 -9.25 -17.15
C GLY A 277 -17.59 -9.80 -16.53
N PHE A 278 -17.47 -10.94 -15.86
CA PHE A 278 -18.54 -11.61 -15.13
C PHE A 278 -18.16 -11.69 -13.65
N CYS A 279 -19.09 -11.36 -12.76
CA CYS A 279 -18.85 -11.47 -11.33
C CYS A 279 -20.13 -11.87 -10.56
N ILE A 280 -19.95 -12.63 -9.48
CA ILE A 280 -20.97 -12.90 -8.45
C ILE A 280 -20.41 -12.38 -7.12
N PRO A 281 -20.97 -11.29 -6.56
CA PRO A 281 -20.52 -10.75 -5.29
C PRO A 281 -20.61 -11.77 -4.15
N ASN A 282 -19.66 -11.69 -3.21
CA ASN A 282 -19.56 -12.56 -2.03
C ASN A 282 -19.38 -14.06 -2.32
N MET A 283 -19.10 -14.45 -3.56
CA MET A 283 -18.78 -15.84 -3.89
C MET A 283 -17.28 -15.99 -4.11
N ILE A 284 -16.66 -16.92 -3.39
CA ILE A 284 -15.29 -17.29 -3.67
C ILE A 284 -15.28 -18.10 -4.95
N ILE A 285 -14.53 -17.63 -5.95
CA ILE A 285 -14.51 -18.31 -7.24
C ILE A 285 -13.56 -19.53 -7.15
N PRO A 286 -14.06 -20.75 -7.42
CA PRO A 286 -13.26 -21.97 -7.43
C PRO A 286 -12.53 -22.15 -8.78
N ILE A 287 -11.74 -21.16 -9.21
CA ILE A 287 -10.97 -21.21 -10.45
C ILE A 287 -9.49 -21.47 -10.16
N GLU A 288 -8.75 -21.96 -11.17
CA GLU A 288 -7.29 -21.94 -11.12
C GLU A 288 -6.83 -20.52 -10.84
N VAL A 289 -5.99 -20.36 -9.82
CA VAL A 289 -5.69 -19.06 -9.23
C VAL A 289 -4.93 -18.17 -10.21
N LEU A 290 -4.03 -18.76 -10.99
CA LEU A 290 -3.21 -18.08 -12.01
C LEU A 290 -3.15 -18.95 -13.26
N ASN A 291 -3.40 -18.37 -14.44
CA ASN A 291 -3.25 -19.08 -15.71
C ASN A 291 -1.78 -19.09 -16.19
N GLU A 292 -1.49 -19.79 -17.29
CA GLU A 292 -0.14 -19.84 -17.87
C GLU A 292 0.49 -18.45 -18.10
N THR A 293 -0.30 -17.51 -18.63
CA THR A 293 0.18 -16.14 -18.89
C THR A 293 0.54 -15.43 -17.60
N ASP A 294 -0.27 -15.54 -16.56
CA ASP A 294 0.02 -14.97 -15.25
C ASP A 294 1.30 -15.57 -14.65
N ILE A 295 1.47 -16.89 -14.70
CA ILE A 295 2.68 -17.56 -14.22
C ILE A 295 3.92 -17.06 -14.97
N LYS A 296 3.85 -16.98 -16.29
CA LYS A 296 4.96 -16.45 -17.10
C LYS A 296 5.27 -14.99 -16.78
N ASN A 297 4.26 -14.17 -16.49
CA ASN A 297 4.44 -12.79 -16.03
C ASN A 297 5.09 -12.71 -14.64
N VAL A 298 4.72 -13.60 -13.71
CA VAL A 298 5.40 -13.73 -12.40
C VAL A 298 6.87 -14.07 -12.61
N LEU A 299 7.17 -15.09 -13.42
CA LEU A 299 8.54 -15.50 -13.73
C LEU A 299 9.34 -14.40 -14.41
N PHE A 300 8.72 -13.61 -15.30
CA PHE A 300 9.34 -12.43 -15.90
C PHE A 300 9.70 -11.37 -14.84
N CYS A 301 8.80 -11.07 -13.90
CA CYS A 301 9.07 -10.13 -12.82
C CYS A 301 10.22 -10.58 -11.91
N LEU A 302 10.25 -11.88 -11.57
CA LEU A 302 11.37 -12.49 -10.84
C LEU A 302 12.66 -12.41 -11.65
N ASN A 303 12.57 -12.66 -12.97
CA ASN A 303 13.73 -12.64 -13.85
C ASN A 303 14.37 -11.25 -13.95
N GLU A 304 13.54 -10.22 -14.07
CA GLU A 304 13.97 -8.83 -14.25
C GLU A 304 14.17 -8.06 -12.95
N GLN A 305 14.12 -8.75 -11.80
CA GLN A 305 14.31 -8.15 -10.46
C GLN A 305 13.37 -6.96 -10.23
N VAL A 306 12.10 -7.15 -10.57
CA VAL A 306 11.03 -6.25 -10.17
C VAL A 306 10.91 -6.28 -8.64
N ASP A 307 10.66 -5.13 -8.02
CA ASP A 307 10.73 -4.98 -6.55
C ASP A 307 9.46 -5.49 -5.86
N PHE A 308 8.30 -5.26 -6.48
CA PHE A 308 6.98 -5.63 -5.96
C PHE A 308 6.14 -6.36 -7.01
N LEU A 309 5.38 -7.35 -6.58
CA LEU A 309 4.43 -8.10 -7.38
C LEU A 309 3.01 -7.81 -6.87
N GLY A 310 2.23 -7.05 -7.63
CA GLY A 310 0.81 -6.82 -7.39
C GLY A 310 0.00 -8.07 -7.80
N TYR A 311 -0.61 -8.74 -6.82
CA TYR A 311 -1.38 -9.95 -7.03
C TYR A 311 -2.88 -9.63 -7.04
N SER A 312 -3.47 -9.68 -8.23
CA SER A 312 -4.89 -9.39 -8.47
C SER A 312 -5.83 -10.48 -7.95
N PHE A 313 -7.03 -10.06 -7.54
CA PHE A 313 -8.16 -10.87 -7.11
C PHE A 313 -7.85 -11.89 -6.01
N VAL A 314 -6.96 -11.54 -5.08
CA VAL A 314 -6.70 -12.38 -3.90
C VAL A 314 -7.98 -12.52 -3.09
N GLN A 315 -8.37 -13.75 -2.75
CA GLN A 315 -9.58 -14.06 -2.01
C GLN A 315 -9.27 -14.66 -0.63
N THR A 316 -8.18 -15.42 -0.53
CA THR A 316 -7.82 -16.17 0.68
C THR A 316 -6.31 -16.24 0.89
N LYS A 317 -5.88 -16.69 2.08
CA LYS A 317 -4.47 -17.00 2.37
C LYS A 317 -3.86 -18.07 1.44
N TYR A 318 -4.68 -18.98 0.90
CA TYR A 318 -4.19 -20.07 0.06
C TYR A 318 -3.69 -19.58 -1.30
N ASP A 319 -4.30 -18.50 -1.82
CA ASP A 319 -3.82 -17.84 -3.05
C ASP A 319 -2.37 -17.37 -2.87
N LEU A 320 -2.05 -16.84 -1.68
CA LEU A 320 -0.71 -16.38 -1.32
C LEU A 320 0.25 -17.53 -1.08
N ILE A 321 -0.17 -18.60 -0.42
CA ILE A 321 0.67 -19.80 -0.22
C ILE A 321 1.03 -20.39 -1.59
N PHE A 322 0.07 -20.47 -2.52
CA PHE A 322 0.30 -20.92 -3.88
C PHE A 322 1.38 -20.10 -4.58
N LEU A 323 1.24 -18.77 -4.59
CA LEU A 323 2.22 -17.88 -5.21
C LEU A 323 3.60 -17.93 -4.52
N LYS A 324 3.62 -17.93 -3.18
CA LYS A 324 4.87 -18.02 -2.40
C LYS A 324 5.64 -19.30 -2.67
N ASN A 325 4.96 -20.44 -2.83
CA ASN A 325 5.61 -21.70 -3.16
C ASN A 325 6.31 -21.64 -4.52
N ILE A 326 5.69 -21.02 -5.52
CA ILE A 326 6.31 -20.82 -6.85
C ILE A 326 7.53 -19.91 -6.74
N ILE A 327 7.41 -18.79 -6.01
CA ILE A 327 8.51 -17.84 -5.80
C ILE A 327 9.67 -18.51 -5.05
N ASN A 328 9.38 -19.26 -4.00
CA ASN A 328 10.39 -19.97 -3.20
C ASN A 328 11.12 -21.02 -4.04
N ASP A 329 10.39 -21.84 -4.80
CA ASP A 329 10.99 -22.84 -5.68
C ASP A 329 11.84 -22.17 -6.78
N TYR A 330 11.45 -20.99 -7.27
CA TYR A 330 12.27 -20.22 -8.20
C TYR A 330 13.59 -19.79 -7.57
N TYR A 331 13.58 -19.12 -6.41
CA TYR A 331 14.81 -18.66 -5.76
C TYR A 331 15.71 -19.80 -5.27
N ASN A 332 15.12 -20.95 -4.93
CA ASN A 332 15.85 -22.14 -4.48
C ASN A 332 16.33 -23.04 -5.63
N SER A 333 15.93 -22.75 -6.87
CA SER A 333 16.32 -23.55 -8.03
C SER A 333 17.78 -23.33 -8.42
N ASP A 334 18.39 -24.37 -8.99
CA ASP A 334 19.68 -24.28 -9.69
C ASP A 334 19.64 -23.29 -10.87
N PHE A 335 18.48 -23.13 -11.50
CA PHE A 335 18.24 -22.08 -12.52
C PHE A 335 18.58 -20.69 -11.98
N TYR A 336 18.07 -20.33 -10.78
CA TYR A 336 18.36 -19.03 -10.17
C TYR A 336 19.82 -18.93 -9.73
N GLN A 337 20.40 -19.98 -9.16
CA GLN A 337 21.80 -19.96 -8.70
C GLN A 337 22.81 -19.81 -9.85
N ASN A 338 22.54 -20.44 -11.00
CA ASN A 338 23.39 -20.36 -12.19
C ASN A 338 23.14 -19.10 -13.03
N LYS A 339 22.21 -18.25 -12.60
CA LYS A 339 21.87 -17.03 -13.31
C LYS A 339 23.04 -16.03 -13.25
N LYS A 340 23.60 -15.67 -14.41
CA LYS A 340 24.56 -14.57 -14.51
C LYS A 340 23.96 -13.30 -13.89
N LYS A 341 24.52 -12.81 -12.78
CA LYS A 341 24.02 -11.61 -12.07
C LYS A 341 24.40 -10.30 -12.77
N ASP A 342 25.39 -10.33 -13.67
CA ASP A 342 25.97 -9.16 -14.36
C ASP A 342 25.23 -8.74 -15.64
N ARG A 343 23.92 -9.00 -15.77
CA ARG A 343 23.14 -8.73 -17.00
C ARG A 343 22.79 -7.27 -17.25
N ILE A 344 23.45 -6.38 -16.52
CA ILE A 344 23.02 -5.02 -16.29
C ILE A 344 24.09 -4.09 -16.86
N ASN A 345 24.13 -3.98 -18.19
CA ASN A 345 24.75 -2.82 -18.82
C ASN A 345 23.65 -1.90 -19.32
N PHE A 346 23.11 -1.12 -18.38
CA PHE A 346 22.08 -0.12 -18.63
C PHE A 346 22.70 1.11 -19.28
N ASP A 347 23.00 1.01 -20.58
CA ASP A 347 23.36 2.16 -21.42
C ASP A 347 22.12 2.62 -22.19
N ILE A 348 21.82 3.92 -22.10
CA ILE A 348 20.75 4.58 -22.87
C ILE A 348 20.89 4.29 -24.36
N LYS A 349 22.12 4.22 -24.88
CA LYS A 349 22.38 3.98 -26.30
C LYS A 349 21.91 2.60 -26.77
N ASN A 350 21.75 1.65 -25.86
CA ASN A 350 21.32 0.28 -26.14
C ASN A 350 19.82 0.06 -25.85
N LEU A 351 19.09 1.11 -25.45
CA LEU A 351 17.69 1.02 -25.07
C LEU A 351 16.80 0.95 -26.33
N ILE A 352 16.38 -0.26 -26.69
CA ILE A 352 15.54 -0.50 -27.88
C ILE A 352 14.12 -0.82 -27.44
N LYS A 353 13.15 -0.01 -27.88
CA LYS A 353 11.73 -0.28 -27.64
C LYS A 353 11.23 -1.27 -28.68
N LYS A 354 10.64 -2.38 -28.22
CA LYS A 354 9.93 -3.36 -29.04
C LYS A 354 8.48 -3.41 -28.59
N ASP A 355 7.56 -3.34 -29.55
CA ASP A 355 6.12 -3.39 -29.25
C ASP A 355 5.60 -4.82 -29.10
N GLN A 356 6.28 -5.80 -29.71
CA GLN A 356 5.91 -7.21 -29.67
C GLN A 356 7.02 -8.06 -29.05
N ASP A 357 6.59 -9.16 -28.44
CA ASP A 357 7.48 -10.18 -27.89
C ASP A 357 8.18 -10.93 -29.01
N ASP A 358 9.51 -10.98 -28.95
CA ASP A 358 10.33 -11.80 -29.84
C ASP A 358 10.71 -13.09 -29.10
N PRO A 359 10.26 -14.27 -29.56
CA PRO A 359 10.63 -15.55 -28.94
C PRO A 359 12.15 -15.78 -28.86
N ASN A 360 12.93 -15.05 -29.65
CA ASN A 360 14.38 -15.10 -29.62
C ASN A 360 15.02 -14.28 -28.50
N ASP A 361 14.28 -13.34 -27.92
CA ASP A 361 14.74 -12.55 -26.78
C ASP A 361 15.11 -13.48 -25.62
N PHE A 362 16.30 -13.27 -25.09
CA PHE A 362 16.88 -14.15 -24.09
C PHE A 362 16.03 -14.24 -22.81
N PHE A 363 15.45 -13.12 -22.36
CA PHE A 363 14.58 -13.11 -21.17
C PHE A 363 13.26 -13.88 -21.39
N ILE A 364 12.73 -13.90 -22.62
CA ILE A 364 11.54 -14.69 -22.98
C ILE A 364 11.88 -16.18 -22.99
N LYS A 365 13.03 -16.55 -23.56
CA LYS A 365 13.52 -17.93 -23.51
C LYS A 365 13.67 -18.42 -22.09
N GLU A 366 14.28 -17.62 -21.22
CA GLU A 366 14.44 -17.96 -19.81
C GLU A 366 13.12 -18.17 -19.05
N VAL A 367 12.12 -17.31 -19.31
CA VAL A 367 10.78 -17.49 -18.73
C VAL A 367 10.17 -18.81 -19.21
N ASN A 368 10.24 -19.10 -20.51
CA ASN A 368 9.71 -20.33 -21.07
C ASN A 368 10.47 -21.57 -20.59
N ASP A 369 11.80 -21.50 -20.49
CA ASP A 369 12.66 -22.59 -20.02
C ASP A 369 12.34 -22.94 -18.57
N TYR A 370 12.19 -21.94 -17.70
CA TYR A 370 11.79 -22.19 -16.31
C TYR A 370 10.37 -22.76 -16.27
N TYR A 371 9.43 -22.19 -17.02
CA TYR A 371 8.05 -22.65 -17.07
C TYR A 371 7.95 -24.13 -17.45
N GLN A 372 8.61 -24.53 -18.53
CA GLN A 372 8.58 -25.91 -19.04
C GLN A 372 9.37 -26.88 -18.16
N ASN A 373 10.57 -26.51 -17.72
CA ASN A 373 11.48 -27.46 -17.09
C ASN A 373 11.37 -27.54 -15.56
N TYR A 374 10.76 -26.55 -14.92
CA TYR A 374 10.64 -26.45 -13.45
C TYR A 374 9.18 -26.33 -13.01
N TYR A 375 8.46 -25.30 -13.48
CA TYR A 375 7.10 -25.03 -13.01
C TYR A 375 6.14 -26.19 -13.33
N LEU A 376 6.08 -26.65 -14.59
CA LEU A 376 5.17 -27.73 -14.98
C LEU A 376 5.45 -29.05 -14.25
N LYS A 377 6.72 -29.35 -13.95
CA LYS A 377 7.09 -30.55 -13.17
C LYS A 377 6.62 -30.48 -11.72
N ASN A 378 6.55 -29.27 -11.17
CA ASN A 378 6.07 -29.03 -9.80
C ASN A 378 4.59 -28.61 -9.74
N TYR A 379 3.88 -28.58 -10.86
CA TYR A 379 2.50 -28.07 -10.91
C TYR A 379 1.57 -28.81 -9.94
N GLU A 380 1.63 -30.15 -9.90
CA GLU A 380 0.85 -30.97 -8.98
C GLU A 380 1.16 -30.67 -7.50
N LYS A 381 2.40 -30.28 -7.17
CA LYS A 381 2.77 -29.86 -5.81
C LYS A 381 2.05 -28.56 -5.44
N TYR A 382 2.01 -27.59 -6.35
CA TYR A 382 1.36 -26.30 -6.10
C TYR A 382 -0.17 -26.45 -5.99
N THR A 383 -0.79 -27.26 -6.85
CA THR A 383 -2.24 -27.44 -6.87
C THR A 383 -2.78 -28.28 -5.70
N LYS A 384 -1.98 -29.16 -5.10
CA LYS A 384 -2.39 -29.91 -3.87
C LYS A 384 -2.74 -29.00 -2.70
N VAL A 385 -2.05 -27.87 -2.55
CA VAL A 385 -2.39 -26.85 -1.53
C VAL A 385 -3.80 -26.27 -1.79
N TYR A 386 -4.19 -26.20 -3.06
CA TYR A 386 -5.47 -25.69 -3.52
C TYR A 386 -6.60 -26.75 -3.49
N ASP A 387 -6.29 -28.04 -3.62
CA ASP A 387 -7.32 -29.09 -3.50
C ASP A 387 -7.78 -29.31 -2.04
N ALA A 388 -6.95 -28.96 -1.05
CA ALA A 388 -7.37 -28.86 0.35
C ALA A 388 -8.46 -27.78 0.55
N TYR A 389 -8.47 -26.76 -0.31
CA TYR A 389 -9.45 -25.67 -0.30
C TYR A 389 -10.79 -26.09 -0.96
N LYS A 390 -10.77 -26.97 -1.96
CA LYS A 390 -11.98 -27.51 -2.61
C LYS A 390 -12.77 -28.49 -1.74
N THR A 391 -12.12 -29.09 -0.73
CA THR A 391 -12.68 -30.13 0.14
C THR A 391 -13.05 -29.64 1.54
N GLY A 392 -12.50 -28.51 1.98
CA GLY A 392 -12.93 -27.82 3.19
C GLY A 392 -14.21 -27.02 2.94
N ASP A 393 -15.17 -27.09 3.87
CA ASP A 393 -16.30 -26.18 3.89
C ASP A 393 -15.82 -24.74 3.70
N LEU A 394 -16.46 -24.01 2.79
CA LEU A 394 -16.32 -22.59 2.50
C LEU A 394 -16.67 -21.73 3.73
N LYS A 395 -16.04 -21.97 4.88
CA LYS A 395 -16.15 -21.15 6.06
C LYS A 395 -15.27 -19.93 5.84
N ILE A 396 -15.92 -18.95 5.23
CA ILE A 396 -15.64 -17.54 5.41
C ILE A 396 -15.49 -17.31 6.92
N ASP A 397 -14.41 -16.67 7.37
CA ASP A 397 -14.30 -16.20 8.75
C ASP A 397 -15.59 -15.45 9.10
N SER A 398 -16.27 -15.87 10.18
CA SER A 398 -17.60 -15.36 10.55
C SER A 398 -17.60 -13.83 10.61
N GLU A 399 -18.73 -13.19 10.30
CA GLU A 399 -18.86 -11.73 10.38
C GLU A 399 -18.41 -11.17 11.75
N ASP A 400 -18.52 -11.98 12.81
CA ASP A 400 -18.09 -11.66 14.17
C ASP A 400 -16.57 -11.36 14.31
N ASP A 401 -15.71 -11.84 13.41
CA ASP A 401 -14.26 -11.55 13.45
C ASP A 401 -13.89 -10.21 12.79
N VAL A 402 -14.85 -9.55 12.11
CA VAL A 402 -14.68 -8.26 11.43
C VAL A 402 -15.35 -7.11 12.21
N TYR A 403 -16.19 -7.43 13.20
CA TYR A 403 -17.04 -6.48 13.94
C TYR A 403 -16.72 -6.31 15.42
N ASP A 404 -15.55 -6.72 15.92
CA ASP A 404 -15.15 -6.37 17.29
C ASP A 404 -14.68 -4.90 17.38
N THR A 405 -15.65 -3.97 17.26
CA THR A 405 -15.48 -2.54 17.56
C THR A 405 -16.63 -1.92 18.37
N ASP A 406 -17.62 -2.70 18.80
CA ASP A 406 -18.77 -2.15 19.54
C ASP A 406 -18.73 -2.52 21.03
N ASN A 407 -18.05 -1.66 21.80
CA ASN A 407 -18.44 -1.36 23.18
C ASN A 407 -18.28 0.15 23.43
N TYR A 408 -18.99 0.95 22.63
CA TYR A 408 -19.35 2.32 23.00
C TYR A 408 -20.74 2.28 23.64
N ASN A 409 -20.79 1.99 24.94
CA ASN A 409 -21.93 2.38 25.75
C ASN A 409 -21.52 3.54 26.64
N ASN A 410 -22.15 4.68 26.37
CA ASN A 410 -22.37 5.77 27.31
C ASN A 410 -22.84 5.18 28.64
N ASN A 411 -22.19 5.55 29.74
CA ASN A 411 -22.83 5.57 31.04
C ASN A 411 -22.31 6.79 31.79
N ASP A 412 -23.11 7.85 31.70
CA ASP A 412 -23.26 8.82 32.78
C ASP A 412 -23.86 8.10 34.00
N ASP A 413 -23.25 8.34 35.16
CA ASP A 413 -23.64 7.79 36.46
C ASP A 413 -25.04 8.26 36.90
N LYS A 414 -25.94 7.31 37.21
CA LYS A 414 -26.98 7.44 38.25
C LYS A 414 -27.34 6.08 38.89
N ILE A 415 -26.74 5.84 40.06
CA ILE A 415 -27.32 5.50 41.38
C ILE A 415 -28.61 4.62 41.46
N ASP A 416 -28.39 3.47 42.12
CA ASP A 416 -29.17 2.69 43.13
C ASP A 416 -30.40 1.79 42.89
N GLU A 417 -30.27 0.65 43.60
CA GLU A 417 -31.23 -0.22 44.32
C GLU A 417 -32.22 -1.15 43.58
N GLY A 418 -32.17 -2.46 43.93
CA GLY A 418 -33.41 -3.24 44.16
C GLY A 418 -33.51 -4.71 43.68
N VAL A 419 -33.02 -5.67 44.48
CA VAL A 419 -33.80 -6.81 45.06
C VAL A 419 -34.38 -7.97 44.18
N LEU A 420 -33.81 -9.17 44.42
CA LEU A 420 -34.36 -10.56 44.61
C LEU A 420 -34.80 -11.55 43.47
N LYS A 421 -34.12 -12.72 43.52
CA LYS A 421 -34.58 -14.17 43.47
C LYS A 421 -35.04 -14.77 42.10
N THR A 422 -34.78 -16.03 41.69
CA THR A 422 -34.16 -17.27 42.26
C THR A 422 -34.02 -18.38 41.18
N GLN A 423 -33.04 -19.30 41.38
CA GLN A 423 -32.98 -20.76 40.99
C GLN A 423 -32.87 -21.14 39.49
N HIS A 424 -32.07 -22.13 39.00
CA HIS A 424 -31.61 -23.42 39.56
C HIS A 424 -30.22 -23.92 39.02
N GLN A 425 -29.47 -24.51 39.96
CA GLN A 425 -28.52 -25.65 39.98
C GLN A 425 -27.80 -26.26 38.75
N LYS A 426 -26.48 -26.46 38.98
CA LYS A 426 -25.50 -27.35 38.32
C LYS A 426 -25.42 -28.73 39.01
N SER A 427 -24.89 -29.73 38.32
CA SER A 427 -24.14 -30.84 38.94
C SER A 427 -22.97 -31.34 38.05
N HIS A 428 -21.82 -31.58 38.69
CA HIS A 428 -20.55 -32.15 38.19
C HIS A 428 -20.25 -33.48 38.91
N SER A 429 -19.56 -34.43 38.25
CA SER A 429 -18.49 -35.33 38.81
C SER A 429 -17.92 -36.17 37.65
N CYS A 430 -16.62 -36.27 37.27
CA CYS A 430 -15.30 -36.57 37.87
C CYS A 430 -14.89 -38.06 38.02
N CYS A 431 -13.79 -38.42 37.33
CA CYS A 431 -12.71 -39.43 37.62
C CYS A 431 -13.04 -40.95 37.72
N SER A 432 -12.18 -41.97 37.48
CA SER A 432 -10.85 -42.21 36.85
C SER A 432 -10.43 -43.71 37.00
N HIS A 433 -9.75 -44.28 36.00
CA HIS A 433 -8.64 -45.31 36.03
C HIS A 433 -8.82 -46.86 36.26
N HIS A 434 -8.16 -47.59 35.34
CA HIS A 434 -7.47 -48.92 35.34
C HIS A 434 -8.21 -50.28 35.35
N ILE A 435 -7.90 -51.15 34.36
CA ILE A 435 -7.20 -52.47 34.44
C ILE A 435 -7.25 -53.24 33.08
N HIS A 436 -6.17 -53.98 32.77
CA HIS A 436 -5.92 -54.89 31.64
C HIS A 436 -6.81 -56.16 31.62
N SER A 437 -7.20 -56.64 30.43
CA SER A 437 -6.95 -58.03 29.95
C SER A 437 -7.49 -58.27 28.53
N ASN A 438 -6.74 -59.05 27.76
CA ASN A 438 -7.02 -59.53 26.40
C ASN A 438 -8.34 -60.28 26.28
N ASP A 439 -9.05 -60.10 25.15
CA ASP A 439 -9.49 -61.22 24.31
C ASP A 439 -9.86 -60.76 22.89
N ASN A 440 -9.30 -61.47 21.91
CA ASN A 440 -9.52 -61.30 20.48
C ASN A 440 -10.90 -61.82 20.08
N THR A 441 -11.74 -61.01 19.43
CA THR A 441 -12.59 -61.49 18.32
C THR A 441 -12.82 -60.38 17.30
N TYR A 442 -12.61 -60.74 16.04
CA TYR A 442 -12.69 -59.89 14.85
C TYR A 442 -14.14 -59.43 14.58
N SER A 443 -14.32 -58.14 14.33
CA SER A 443 -15.47 -57.60 13.58
C SER A 443 -15.10 -56.25 12.97
N THR A 444 -15.05 -56.23 11.65
CA THR A 444 -14.66 -55.16 10.74
C THR A 444 -15.59 -53.95 10.79
N THR A 445 -15.08 -52.79 11.19
CA THR A 445 -15.52 -51.48 10.69
C THR A 445 -14.27 -50.62 10.51
N THR A 446 -13.94 -50.30 9.26
CA THR A 446 -12.80 -49.45 8.89
C THR A 446 -13.16 -47.99 9.08
N ASP A 447 -12.63 -47.38 10.13
CA ASP A 447 -12.66 -45.94 10.42
C ASP A 447 -11.90 -45.15 9.33
N TYR A 448 -12.65 -44.51 8.43
CA TYR A 448 -12.13 -43.58 7.40
C TYR A 448 -11.83 -42.16 7.94
N SER A 449 -12.03 -41.89 9.24
CA SER A 449 -11.91 -40.55 9.83
C SER A 449 -10.53 -40.21 10.40
N ASN A 450 -9.69 -41.20 10.73
CA ASN A 450 -8.43 -40.96 11.46
C ASN A 450 -7.18 -40.86 10.59
N ILE A 451 -7.23 -41.23 9.30
CA ILE A 451 -6.07 -41.17 8.39
C ILE A 451 -5.92 -39.76 7.77
N HIS A 452 -6.99 -38.97 7.69
CA HIS A 452 -6.95 -37.62 7.10
C HIS A 452 -6.49 -36.53 8.06
N HIS A 453 -6.66 -36.68 9.37
CA HIS A 453 -6.26 -35.64 10.33
C HIS A 453 -4.73 -35.59 10.59
N GLY A 454 -4.04 -36.72 10.41
CA GLY A 454 -2.59 -36.81 10.58
C GLY A 454 -1.80 -36.17 9.44
N LYS A 455 -2.23 -36.34 8.18
CA LYS A 455 -1.51 -35.82 7.00
C LYS A 455 -1.63 -34.29 6.85
N THR A 456 -2.78 -33.71 7.19
CA THR A 456 -3.00 -32.25 7.11
C THR A 456 -2.19 -31.47 8.15
N LYS A 457 -1.95 -32.05 9.34
CA LYS A 457 -1.08 -31.45 10.37
C LYS A 457 0.39 -31.44 9.98
N THR A 458 0.89 -32.48 9.31
CA THR A 458 2.29 -32.55 8.85
C THR A 458 2.57 -31.50 7.77
N TYR A 459 1.66 -31.33 6.81
CA TYR A 459 1.78 -30.27 5.78
C TYR A 459 1.68 -28.85 6.35
N MET A 460 0.79 -28.61 7.33
CA MET A 460 0.69 -27.29 7.98
C MET A 460 1.95 -26.94 8.79
N ASN A 461 2.63 -27.93 9.37
CA ASN A 461 3.91 -27.72 10.04
C ASN A 461 5.06 -27.44 9.05
N GLU A 462 5.03 -28.04 7.86
CA GLU A 462 5.98 -27.69 6.78
C GLU A 462 5.72 -26.26 6.24
N ILE A 463 4.46 -25.85 6.11
CA ILE A 463 4.07 -24.48 5.73
C ILE A 463 4.50 -23.45 6.78
N ASN A 464 4.36 -23.77 8.07
CA ASN A 464 4.82 -22.88 9.15
C ASN A 464 6.35 -22.76 9.22
N ASN A 465 7.10 -23.75 8.69
CA ASN A 465 8.56 -23.70 8.61
C ASN A 465 9.08 -22.87 7.42
N ILE A 466 8.25 -22.56 6.41
CA ILE A 466 8.62 -21.66 5.30
C ILE A 466 8.96 -20.23 5.78
N ASN A 467 8.47 -19.83 6.95
CA ASN A 467 8.64 -18.48 7.51
C ASN A 467 9.88 -18.32 8.44
N LYS A 468 10.81 -19.29 8.52
CA LYS A 468 11.90 -19.25 9.52
C LYS A 468 13.33 -18.98 9.01
N ASP A 469 13.57 -18.87 7.70
CA ASP A 469 14.92 -18.60 7.16
C ASP A 469 15.12 -17.10 6.84
N ASN A 470 15.35 -16.32 7.90
CA ASN A 470 15.34 -14.85 7.93
C ASN A 470 16.53 -14.10 7.28
N THR A 471 17.41 -14.73 6.49
CA THR A 471 18.58 -14.03 5.93
C THR A 471 18.50 -13.69 4.44
N ASN A 472 17.58 -14.29 3.67
CA ASN A 472 17.45 -14.08 2.22
C ASN A 472 16.18 -13.35 1.75
N ASP A 473 15.27 -12.96 2.65
CA ASP A 473 13.97 -12.38 2.26
C ASP A 473 14.06 -10.97 1.64
N ILE A 474 15.14 -10.23 1.89
CA ILE A 474 15.32 -8.88 1.32
C ILE A 474 15.65 -8.92 -0.17
N GLU A 475 16.22 -10.00 -0.71
CA GLU A 475 16.47 -10.12 -2.16
C GLU A 475 15.26 -10.65 -2.92
N ARG A 476 14.25 -11.20 -2.22
CA ARG A 476 13.03 -11.74 -2.83
C ARG A 476 12.06 -10.63 -3.24
N ILE A 477 11.27 -10.83 -4.29
CA ILE A 477 10.20 -9.90 -4.66
C ILE A 477 9.16 -9.77 -3.52
N PHE A 478 8.64 -8.57 -3.28
CA PHE A 478 7.58 -8.35 -2.30
C PHE A 478 6.19 -8.55 -2.90
N ILE A 479 5.31 -9.26 -2.20
CA ILE A 479 3.94 -9.54 -2.65
C ILE A 479 2.98 -8.48 -2.12
N ILE A 480 2.33 -7.76 -3.02
CA ILE A 480 1.29 -6.78 -2.73
C ILE A 480 -0.06 -7.38 -3.09
N SER A 481 -0.83 -7.82 -2.09
CA SER A 481 -2.16 -8.38 -2.34
C SER A 481 -3.17 -7.30 -2.67
N LYS A 482 -3.84 -7.44 -3.81
CA LYS A 482 -4.87 -6.49 -4.25
C LYS A 482 -6.22 -6.91 -3.68
N ILE A 483 -6.79 -6.04 -2.86
CA ILE A 483 -8.09 -6.23 -2.21
C ILE A 483 -9.16 -5.69 -3.15
N GLU A 484 -9.69 -6.58 -3.99
CA GLU A 484 -10.65 -6.28 -5.07
C GLU A 484 -12.01 -6.94 -4.83
N LYS A 485 -12.10 -7.86 -3.86
CA LYS A 485 -13.28 -8.70 -3.63
C LYS A 485 -13.79 -8.64 -2.18
N PRO A 486 -15.11 -8.74 -1.95
CA PRO A 486 -15.66 -8.87 -0.60
C PRO A 486 -15.09 -10.08 0.16
N ALA A 487 -14.83 -11.20 -0.52
CA ALA A 487 -14.21 -12.38 0.09
C ALA A 487 -12.83 -12.06 0.69
N ALA A 488 -12.04 -11.24 0.00
CA ALA A 488 -10.73 -10.80 0.47
C ALA A 488 -10.86 -9.95 1.75
N VAL A 489 -11.88 -9.09 1.81
CA VAL A 489 -12.19 -8.28 3.00
C VAL A 489 -12.55 -9.16 4.20
N LYS A 490 -13.30 -10.25 4.00
CA LYS A 490 -13.65 -11.18 5.08
C LYS A 490 -12.44 -11.95 5.60
N ASN A 491 -11.56 -12.40 4.71
CA ASN A 491 -10.33 -13.14 5.06
C ASN A 491 -9.11 -12.23 5.33
N ILE A 492 -9.34 -10.93 5.56
CA ILE A 492 -8.29 -9.90 5.45
C ILE A 492 -7.11 -10.12 6.41
N ASN A 493 -7.37 -10.59 7.63
CA ASN A 493 -6.33 -10.81 8.64
C ASN A 493 -5.27 -11.80 8.14
N SER A 494 -5.71 -12.95 7.63
CA SER A 494 -4.82 -14.00 7.11
C SER A 494 -4.13 -13.61 5.81
N ILE A 495 -4.78 -12.78 4.99
CA ILE A 495 -4.19 -12.21 3.77
C ILE A 495 -3.05 -11.27 4.16
N ILE A 496 -3.33 -10.24 4.98
CA ILE A 496 -2.32 -9.26 5.39
C ILE A 496 -1.14 -9.98 6.05
N GLU A 497 -1.36 -10.97 6.91
CA GLU A 497 -0.29 -11.71 7.58
C GLU A 497 0.70 -12.36 6.60
N LEU A 498 0.22 -12.86 5.46
CA LEU A 498 1.07 -13.48 4.44
C LEU A 498 1.56 -12.52 3.35
N SER A 499 0.93 -11.36 3.13
CA SER A 499 1.41 -10.37 2.16
C SER A 499 2.60 -9.56 2.67
N ASP A 500 3.37 -8.90 1.81
CA ASP A 500 4.36 -7.89 2.25
C ASP A 500 3.74 -6.48 2.33
N GLY A 501 2.60 -6.28 1.68
CA GLY A 501 1.74 -5.11 1.75
C GLY A 501 0.40 -5.39 1.07
N ILE A 502 -0.53 -4.44 1.11
CA ILE A 502 -1.78 -4.56 0.38
C ILE A 502 -2.05 -3.34 -0.51
N MET A 503 -2.85 -3.54 -1.54
CA MET A 503 -3.39 -2.48 -2.38
C MET A 503 -4.91 -2.52 -2.32
N ILE A 504 -5.53 -1.43 -1.87
CA ILE A 504 -6.97 -1.25 -1.85
C ILE A 504 -7.39 -0.75 -3.23
N ALA A 505 -7.85 -1.66 -4.08
CA ALA A 505 -8.26 -1.36 -5.46
C ALA A 505 -9.75 -0.97 -5.47
N ARG A 506 -10.00 0.32 -5.26
CA ARG A 506 -11.34 0.88 -5.00
C ARG A 506 -12.32 0.71 -6.16
N GLY A 507 -11.83 0.74 -7.40
CA GLY A 507 -12.62 0.51 -8.61
C GLY A 507 -13.25 -0.88 -8.59
N ASP A 508 -12.42 -1.93 -8.56
CA ASP A 508 -12.91 -3.31 -8.55
C ASP A 508 -13.67 -3.66 -7.26
N LEU A 509 -13.16 -3.24 -6.09
CA LEU A 509 -13.84 -3.47 -4.82
C LEU A 509 -15.20 -2.77 -4.74
N GLY A 510 -15.32 -1.56 -5.29
CA GLY A 510 -16.56 -0.78 -5.32
C GLY A 510 -17.63 -1.34 -6.25
N ILE A 511 -17.26 -2.18 -7.23
CA ILE A 511 -18.21 -2.89 -8.10
C ILE A 511 -18.93 -3.99 -7.31
N GLU A 512 -18.18 -4.75 -6.51
CA GLU A 512 -18.71 -5.93 -5.78
C GLU A 512 -19.24 -5.60 -4.38
N THR A 513 -18.88 -4.46 -3.81
CA THR A 513 -19.34 -4.00 -2.49
C THR A 513 -20.34 -2.85 -2.61
N ASN A 514 -21.07 -2.57 -1.53
CA ASN A 514 -21.88 -1.36 -1.47
C ASN A 514 -20.96 -0.12 -1.50
N LEU A 515 -21.12 0.74 -2.51
CA LEU A 515 -20.30 1.94 -2.70
C LEU A 515 -20.27 2.85 -1.45
N SER A 516 -21.38 2.94 -0.71
CA SER A 516 -21.44 3.73 0.53
C SER A 516 -20.57 3.16 1.66
N ASN A 517 -20.27 1.85 1.62
CA ASN A 517 -19.40 1.18 2.58
C ASN A 517 -17.91 1.23 2.17
N LEU A 518 -17.59 1.58 0.92
CA LEU A 518 -16.22 1.60 0.42
C LEU A 518 -15.28 2.53 1.23
N PRO A 519 -15.68 3.75 1.63
CA PRO A 519 -14.84 4.59 2.50
C PRO A 519 -14.59 3.98 3.88
N VAL A 520 -15.60 3.27 4.43
CA VAL A 520 -15.47 2.59 5.73
C VAL A 520 -14.46 1.44 5.62
N LEU A 521 -14.56 0.64 4.56
CA LEU A 521 -13.62 -0.46 4.28
C LEU A 521 -12.20 0.07 4.09
N GLN A 522 -12.02 1.12 3.28
CA GLN A 522 -10.70 1.75 3.07
C GLN A 522 -10.06 2.10 4.42
N LYS A 523 -10.79 2.80 5.28
CA LYS A 523 -10.28 3.22 6.59
C LYS A 523 -9.94 2.04 7.50
N LYS A 524 -10.79 0.99 7.53
CA LYS A 524 -10.54 -0.24 8.29
C LYS A 524 -9.26 -0.94 7.80
N LEU A 525 -9.13 -1.14 6.50
CA LEU A 525 -7.99 -1.82 5.88
C LEU A 525 -6.67 -1.06 6.12
N ILE A 526 -6.67 0.27 5.97
CA ILE A 526 -5.52 1.11 6.27
C ILE A 526 -5.09 0.96 7.73
N ASN A 527 -6.04 1.04 8.66
CA ASN A 527 -5.73 0.92 10.08
C ASN A 527 -5.17 -0.48 10.43
N LEU A 528 -5.76 -1.56 9.91
CA LEU A 528 -5.28 -2.93 10.14
C LEU A 528 -3.82 -3.10 9.67
N CYS A 529 -3.51 -2.66 8.46
CA CYS A 529 -2.16 -2.75 7.92
C CYS A 529 -1.14 -1.98 8.76
N ARG A 530 -1.47 -0.73 9.10
CA ARG A 530 -0.51 0.15 9.79
C ARG A 530 -0.31 -0.21 11.24
N ILE A 531 -1.40 -0.49 11.93
CA ILE A 531 -1.43 -0.53 13.39
C ILE A 531 -1.15 -1.96 13.86
N LYS A 532 -1.92 -2.94 13.36
CA LYS A 532 -1.80 -4.34 13.78
C LYS A 532 -0.63 -5.05 13.10
N TYR A 533 -0.52 -4.93 11.78
CA TYR A 533 0.41 -5.75 11.00
C TYR A 533 1.74 -5.08 10.65
N ASN A 534 1.85 -3.76 10.82
CA ASN A 534 3.01 -2.96 10.40
C ASN A 534 3.41 -3.21 8.93
N LYS A 535 2.44 -3.24 8.01
CA LYS A 535 2.66 -3.44 6.57
C LYS A 535 2.23 -2.22 5.75
N PRO A 536 2.96 -1.86 4.68
CA PRO A 536 2.59 -0.77 3.80
C PRO A 536 1.23 -1.00 3.14
N VAL A 537 0.45 0.06 3.02
CA VAL A 537 -0.86 0.06 2.36
C VAL A 537 -0.94 1.11 1.26
N ILE A 538 -1.40 0.67 0.07
CA ILE A 538 -1.60 1.49 -1.12
C ILE A 538 -3.10 1.75 -1.30
N VAL A 539 -3.50 3.00 -1.48
CA VAL A 539 -4.84 3.36 -1.94
C VAL A 539 -4.79 3.62 -3.45
N ALA A 540 -5.58 2.88 -4.21
CA ALA A 540 -5.49 2.82 -5.65
C ALA A 540 -6.82 3.09 -6.35
N THR A 541 -6.72 3.50 -7.62
CA THR A 541 -7.80 3.76 -8.60
C THR A 541 -8.68 4.96 -8.26
N GLN A 542 -9.14 5.67 -9.30
CA GLN A 542 -10.04 6.83 -9.19
C GLN A 542 -9.52 7.92 -8.25
N MET A 543 -8.21 8.18 -8.24
CA MET A 543 -7.63 9.22 -7.38
C MET A 543 -7.82 10.61 -8.03
N LEU A 544 -7.45 10.75 -9.31
CA LEU A 544 -7.56 11.98 -10.09
C LEU A 544 -8.09 11.68 -11.51
N GLU A 545 -9.08 10.79 -11.62
CA GLU A 545 -9.58 10.20 -12.88
C GLU A 545 -9.93 11.24 -13.95
N SER A 546 -10.56 12.36 -13.58
CA SER A 546 -10.93 13.45 -14.48
C SER A 546 -9.71 14.07 -15.18
N MET A 547 -8.52 13.99 -14.57
CA MET A 547 -7.29 14.52 -15.12
C MET A 547 -6.74 13.73 -16.32
N ARG A 548 -7.35 12.58 -16.64
CA ARG A 548 -7.13 11.93 -17.94
C ARG A 548 -7.53 12.83 -19.10
N PHE A 549 -8.59 13.61 -18.93
CA PHE A 549 -9.21 14.41 -19.99
C PHE A 549 -9.04 15.91 -19.77
N PHE A 550 -8.90 16.35 -18.52
CA PHE A 550 -8.83 17.77 -18.16
C PHE A 550 -7.52 18.09 -17.40
N PRO A 551 -6.98 19.32 -17.50
CA PRO A 551 -5.73 19.67 -16.84
C PRO A 551 -5.86 19.93 -15.33
N THR A 552 -7.07 19.83 -14.77
CA THR A 552 -7.35 20.12 -13.35
C THR A 552 -8.32 19.09 -12.76
N PRO A 553 -8.11 18.64 -11.52
CA PRO A 553 -9.02 17.69 -10.88
C PRO A 553 -10.28 18.37 -10.37
N THR A 554 -11.27 17.56 -10.05
CA THR A 554 -12.47 17.99 -9.33
C THR A 554 -12.18 18.19 -7.84
N ARG A 555 -13.04 18.97 -7.15
CA ARG A 555 -12.95 19.12 -5.69
C ARG A 555 -13.15 17.80 -4.94
N ALA A 556 -13.97 16.91 -5.49
CA ALA A 556 -14.22 15.58 -4.92
C ALA A 556 -12.96 14.73 -4.94
N GLU A 557 -12.25 14.68 -6.07
CA GLU A 557 -10.99 13.94 -6.22
C GLU A 557 -9.88 14.46 -5.30
N VAL A 558 -9.73 15.79 -5.19
CA VAL A 558 -8.77 16.38 -4.23
C VAL A 558 -9.09 15.97 -2.80
N THR A 559 -10.37 15.99 -2.42
CA THR A 559 -10.83 15.60 -1.08
C THR A 559 -10.63 14.11 -0.83
N ASP A 560 -10.82 13.29 -1.84
CA ASP A 560 -10.66 11.83 -1.77
C ASP A 560 -9.18 11.45 -1.56
N VAL A 561 -8.26 12.04 -2.34
CA VAL A 561 -6.80 11.91 -2.13
C VAL A 561 -6.42 12.34 -0.71
N ALA A 562 -6.90 13.51 -0.27
CA ALA A 562 -6.63 14.02 1.06
C ALA A 562 -7.14 13.08 2.17
N THR A 563 -8.34 12.51 2.00
CA THR A 563 -8.94 11.59 2.98
C THR A 563 -8.12 10.31 3.12
N ALA A 564 -7.65 9.73 2.01
CA ALA A 564 -6.75 8.57 2.03
C ALA A 564 -5.47 8.86 2.84
N LEU A 565 -4.91 10.06 2.70
CA LEU A 565 -3.72 10.51 3.44
C LEU A 565 -4.01 10.70 4.94
N TYR A 566 -5.13 11.34 5.30
CA TYR A 566 -5.55 11.50 6.71
C TYR A 566 -5.88 10.17 7.39
N ASP A 567 -6.43 9.21 6.64
CA ASP A 567 -6.63 7.86 7.13
C ASP A 567 -5.30 7.15 7.42
N GLY A 568 -4.25 7.58 6.71
CA GLY A 568 -2.87 7.20 6.95
C GLY A 568 -2.30 6.31 5.86
N ALA A 569 -2.81 6.32 4.63
CA ALA A 569 -2.20 5.56 3.54
C ALA A 569 -0.68 5.82 3.45
N ASP A 570 0.10 4.76 3.19
CA ASP A 570 1.53 4.93 2.92
C ASP A 570 1.73 5.45 1.50
N CYS A 571 0.93 4.93 0.56
CA CYS A 571 1.01 5.27 -0.84
C CYS A 571 -0.35 5.64 -1.44
N VAL A 572 -0.34 6.54 -2.42
CA VAL A 572 -1.46 6.81 -3.32
C VAL A 572 -1.05 6.52 -4.77
N MET A 573 -1.95 5.94 -5.56
CA MET A 573 -1.62 5.42 -6.90
C MET A 573 -2.47 6.05 -8.00
N LEU A 574 -1.77 6.55 -9.03
CA LEU A 574 -2.34 6.96 -10.32
C LEU A 574 -2.37 5.75 -11.28
N SER A 575 -3.52 5.58 -11.94
CA SER A 575 -3.83 4.48 -12.83
C SER A 575 -3.84 4.95 -14.30
N ALA A 576 -5.03 5.11 -14.90
CA ALA A 576 -5.16 5.51 -16.29
C ALA A 576 -4.73 6.98 -16.50
N GLU A 577 -4.75 7.79 -15.44
CA GLU A 577 -4.28 9.18 -15.40
C GLU A 577 -2.86 9.34 -15.98
N THR A 578 -1.94 8.46 -15.58
CA THR A 578 -0.56 8.49 -16.07
C THR A 578 -0.33 7.53 -17.23
N ALA A 579 -1.08 6.44 -17.33
CA ALA A 579 -0.83 5.43 -18.37
C ALA A 579 -1.33 5.85 -19.76
N THR A 580 -2.51 6.47 -19.85
CA THR A 580 -3.18 6.82 -21.12
C THR A 580 -3.82 8.22 -21.11
N GLY A 581 -3.69 8.97 -20.01
CA GLY A 581 -4.23 10.32 -19.89
C GLY A 581 -3.49 11.35 -20.73
N ASN A 582 -4.16 12.47 -21.00
CA ASN A 582 -3.60 13.59 -21.77
C ASN A 582 -2.60 14.44 -20.96
N TYR A 583 -2.63 14.34 -19.62
CA TYR A 583 -1.86 15.19 -18.71
C TYR A 583 -1.09 14.39 -17.65
N PRO A 584 -0.27 13.39 -18.02
CA PRO A 584 0.31 12.44 -17.05
C PRO A 584 1.23 13.12 -16.03
N THR A 585 2.20 13.90 -16.51
CA THR A 585 3.18 14.62 -15.68
C THR A 585 2.51 15.67 -14.79
N LEU A 586 1.55 16.42 -15.34
CA LEU A 586 0.78 17.41 -14.57
C LEU A 586 -0.08 16.73 -13.48
N THR A 587 -0.65 15.56 -13.76
CA THR A 587 -1.44 14.81 -12.77
C THR A 587 -0.56 14.33 -11.62
N ALA A 588 0.63 13.78 -11.92
CA ALA A 588 1.61 13.41 -10.90
C ALA A 588 2.04 14.61 -10.05
N ALA A 589 2.34 15.76 -10.67
CA ALA A 589 2.69 16.99 -9.95
C ALA A 589 1.53 17.53 -9.09
N THR A 590 0.30 17.39 -9.56
CA THR A 590 -0.92 17.80 -8.82
C THR A 590 -1.13 16.91 -7.60
N GLN A 591 -1.03 15.59 -7.75
CA GLN A 591 -1.11 14.67 -6.62
C GLN A 591 -0.01 14.95 -5.59
N ASN A 592 1.22 15.21 -6.05
CA ASN A 592 2.34 15.59 -5.19
C ASN A 592 2.04 16.88 -4.40
N SER A 593 1.37 17.86 -5.01
CA SER A 593 0.98 19.10 -4.34
C SER A 593 -0.07 18.86 -3.26
N ILE A 594 -1.08 18.03 -3.53
CA ILE A 594 -2.09 17.63 -2.54
C ILE A 594 -1.42 16.94 -1.34
N ILE A 595 -0.49 16.02 -1.58
CA ILE A 595 0.25 15.34 -0.51
C ILE A 595 1.00 16.36 0.36
N LYS A 596 1.72 17.30 -0.25
CA LYS A 596 2.45 18.34 0.49
C LYS A 596 1.55 19.22 1.34
N ASP A 597 0.39 19.60 0.83
CA ASP A 597 -0.55 20.46 1.55
C ASP A 597 -1.18 19.72 2.73
N VAL A 598 -1.55 18.44 2.54
CA VAL A 598 -2.09 17.60 3.60
C VAL A 598 -1.05 17.29 4.68
N GLU A 599 0.19 16.97 4.31
CA GLU A 599 1.26 16.69 5.28
C GLU A 599 1.69 17.92 6.11
N LYS A 600 1.48 19.12 5.56
CA LYS A 600 1.70 20.39 6.27
C LYS A 600 0.54 20.79 7.17
N ASP A 601 -0.62 20.16 7.03
CA ASP A 601 -1.77 20.47 7.88
C ASP A 601 -1.46 20.18 9.35
N TYR A 602 -1.95 21.05 10.22
CA TYR A 602 -1.77 20.96 11.65
C TYR A 602 -2.37 19.66 12.22
N TYR A 603 -3.50 19.20 11.68
CA TYR A 603 -4.22 18.03 12.20
C TYR A 603 -3.72 16.70 11.62
N TYR A 604 -2.93 16.69 10.55
CA TYR A 604 -2.44 15.47 9.91
C TYR A 604 -1.79 14.49 10.91
N TYR A 605 -0.84 14.97 11.71
CA TYR A 605 -0.15 14.15 12.72
C TYR A 605 -1.07 13.76 13.88
N HIS A 606 -2.00 14.64 14.25
CA HIS A 606 -2.98 14.32 15.27
C HIS A 606 -3.85 13.12 14.85
N TYR A 607 -4.37 13.11 13.62
CA TYR A 607 -5.17 11.99 13.12
C TYR A 607 -4.36 10.70 12.95
N THR A 608 -3.16 10.80 12.38
CA THR A 608 -2.37 9.62 12.03
C THR A 608 -1.69 8.97 13.23
N GLN A 609 -1.32 9.73 14.28
CA GLN A 609 -0.70 9.24 15.51
C GLN A 609 -1.71 8.87 16.62
N LYS A 610 -2.85 9.59 16.77
CA LYS A 610 -3.85 9.29 17.81
C LYS A 610 -4.36 7.85 17.73
N LYS A 611 -4.57 7.35 16.52
CA LYS A 611 -5.01 5.97 16.26
C LYS A 611 -4.08 4.92 16.91
N ILE A 612 -2.76 5.17 16.89
CA ILE A 612 -1.75 4.27 17.46
C ILE A 612 -1.77 4.32 18.99
N ASN A 613 -1.95 5.50 19.57
CA ASN A 613 -1.95 5.64 21.03
C ASN A 613 -3.18 4.98 21.67
N ASN A 614 -4.35 5.07 21.04
CA ASN A 614 -5.59 4.45 21.55
C ASN A 614 -5.50 2.92 21.60
N GLU A 615 -4.89 2.29 20.59
CA GLU A 615 -4.72 0.83 20.57
C GLU A 615 -3.71 0.36 21.63
N LYS A 616 -2.67 1.17 21.91
CA LYS A 616 -1.72 0.90 22.99
C LYS A 616 -2.43 0.83 24.35
N THR A 617 -3.38 1.74 24.60
CA THR A 617 -4.22 1.73 25.80
C THR A 617 -5.15 0.52 25.83
N TYR A 618 -5.75 0.15 24.70
CA TYR A 618 -6.62 -1.03 24.58
C TYR A 618 -5.88 -2.34 24.84
N ILE A 619 -4.73 -2.57 24.19
CA ILE A 619 -3.90 -3.77 24.39
C ILE A 619 -3.38 -3.85 25.83
N GLN A 620 -2.99 -2.72 26.42
CA GLN A 620 -2.59 -2.66 27.83
C GLN A 620 -3.75 -2.97 28.80
N ASN A 621 -4.98 -2.64 28.42
CA ASN A 621 -6.17 -2.94 29.22
C ASN A 621 -6.62 -4.40 29.05
N MET A 622 -6.62 -4.96 27.83
CA MET A 622 -6.88 -6.41 27.60
C MET A 622 -5.83 -7.31 28.28
N GLN A 623 -4.56 -6.88 28.31
CA GLN A 623 -3.51 -7.60 29.03
C GLN A 623 -3.70 -7.63 30.55
N LYS A 624 -4.54 -6.75 31.12
CA LYS A 624 -4.91 -6.84 32.54
C LYS A 624 -6.03 -7.86 32.80
N GLU A 625 -6.83 -8.20 31.79
CA GLU A 625 -7.97 -9.12 31.92
C GLU A 625 -7.60 -10.58 31.57
N GLU A 626 -6.61 -10.83 30.70
CA GLU A 626 -6.13 -12.18 30.34
C GLU A 626 -4.76 -12.54 30.96
N MET A 627 -4.52 -12.14 32.21
CA MET A 627 -3.31 -12.53 32.95
C MET A 627 -3.44 -13.94 33.51
N ASN A 628 -3.08 -14.96 32.72
CA ASN A 628 -2.31 -16.14 33.17
C ASN A 628 -1.89 -17.15 32.09
N LEU A 629 -2.24 -16.99 30.81
CA LEU A 629 -1.87 -17.96 29.75
C LEU A 629 -0.87 -17.43 28.69
N VAL A 630 -0.68 -16.11 28.56
CA VAL A 630 0.08 -15.49 27.43
C VAL A 630 1.51 -15.06 27.81
N ASN A 631 1.98 -15.34 29.02
CA ASN A 631 3.28 -14.89 29.52
C ASN A 631 4.51 -15.48 28.78
N ASN A 632 4.34 -16.42 27.85
CA ASN A 632 5.42 -16.95 27.03
C ASN A 632 5.54 -16.35 25.62
N TYR A 633 4.52 -15.64 25.09
CA TYR A 633 4.56 -15.08 23.72
C TYR A 633 4.92 -13.58 23.66
N LEU A 634 4.75 -12.85 24.77
CA LEU A 634 4.98 -11.39 24.85
C LEU A 634 6.36 -11.00 25.42
N LYS A 635 7.29 -11.95 25.56
CA LYS A 635 8.64 -11.69 26.09
C LYS A 635 9.57 -10.95 25.11
N GLU A 636 9.12 -10.63 23.90
CA GLU A 636 9.86 -9.86 22.90
C GLU A 636 9.26 -8.47 22.63
N ASN A 637 8.87 -7.72 23.67
CA ASN A 637 8.91 -6.26 23.56
C ASN A 637 10.39 -5.84 23.45
N THR A 638 10.93 -5.92 22.23
CA THR A 638 12.35 -5.69 21.97
C THR A 638 12.76 -4.30 22.48
N PHE A 639 13.98 -4.15 23.01
CA PHE A 639 14.52 -2.84 23.41
C PHE A 639 14.44 -1.80 22.27
N PHE A 640 14.43 -2.27 21.02
CA PHE A 640 14.27 -1.44 19.83
C PHE A 640 12.88 -0.80 19.75
N ASP A 641 11.81 -1.47 20.17
CA ASP A 641 10.47 -0.88 20.18
C ASP A 641 10.40 0.33 21.11
N LYS A 642 10.97 0.21 22.31
CA LYS A 642 11.08 1.32 23.25
C LYS A 642 11.88 2.48 22.65
N LEU A 643 12.98 2.17 21.95
CA LEU A 643 13.79 3.17 21.24
C LEU A 643 12.97 3.92 20.18
N ILE A 644 12.21 3.24 19.33
CA ILE A 644 11.38 3.87 18.29
C ILE A 644 10.33 4.80 18.92
N TYR A 645 9.68 4.37 20.01
CA TYR A 645 8.75 5.25 20.73
C TYR A 645 9.46 6.49 21.30
N SER A 646 10.66 6.35 21.86
CA SER A 646 11.47 7.50 22.30
C SER A 646 11.83 8.43 21.13
N ILE A 647 12.19 7.90 19.97
CA ILE A 647 12.46 8.69 18.76
C ILE A 647 11.21 9.50 18.37
N ARG A 648 10.03 8.87 18.38
CA ARG A 648 8.76 9.54 18.08
C ARG A 648 8.47 10.66 19.07
N ASP A 649 8.59 10.38 20.36
CA ASP A 649 8.26 11.35 21.41
C ASP A 649 9.23 12.55 21.38
N LEU A 650 10.52 12.30 21.12
CA LEU A 650 11.52 13.36 20.89
C LEU A 650 11.20 14.16 19.62
N SER A 651 10.86 13.49 18.51
CA SER A 651 10.48 14.13 17.24
C SER A 651 9.23 15.01 17.38
N ASN A 652 8.34 14.68 18.33
CA ASN A 652 7.15 15.47 18.63
C ASN A 652 7.42 16.64 19.57
N THR A 653 8.41 16.52 20.47
CA THR A 653 8.72 17.52 21.51
C THR A 653 9.72 18.58 21.03
N ILE A 654 10.71 18.15 20.25
CA ILE A 654 11.77 18.99 19.70
C ILE A 654 11.50 19.20 18.21
N ASN A 655 11.86 20.36 17.66
CA ASN A 655 11.81 20.64 16.22
C ASN A 655 12.93 19.89 15.46
N LEU A 656 12.82 18.57 15.42
CA LEU A 656 13.81 17.68 14.81
C LEU A 656 13.69 17.72 13.29
N LYS A 657 14.80 17.96 12.58
CA LYS A 657 14.82 18.13 11.12
C LYS A 657 15.02 16.85 10.34
N SER A 658 15.70 15.87 10.91
CA SER A 658 15.87 14.56 10.30
C SER A 658 16.13 13.48 11.34
N ILE A 659 15.69 12.26 11.05
CA ILE A 659 16.07 11.05 11.77
C ILE A 659 16.94 10.22 10.81
N ILE A 660 18.19 9.96 11.15
CA ILE A 660 19.12 9.16 10.37
C ILE A 660 19.16 7.77 10.99
N LEU A 661 18.77 6.76 10.22
CA LEU A 661 18.70 5.37 10.65
C LEU A 661 19.60 4.52 9.77
N PHE A 662 20.66 3.96 10.37
CA PHE A 662 21.48 2.94 9.73
C PHE A 662 20.84 1.57 9.95
N SER A 663 20.41 0.93 8.86
CA SER A 663 19.66 -0.31 8.96
C SER A 663 19.61 -1.10 7.66
N ASN A 664 19.68 -2.42 7.80
CA ASN A 664 19.34 -3.40 6.75
C ASN A 664 18.06 -4.20 7.10
N ASP A 665 17.26 -3.76 8.08
CA ASP A 665 16.10 -4.50 8.60
C ASP A 665 14.78 -3.81 8.20
N PHE A 666 14.09 -4.36 7.20
CA PHE A 666 12.84 -3.80 6.69
C PHE A 666 11.77 -3.66 7.78
N HIS A 667 11.55 -4.68 8.60
CA HIS A 667 10.47 -4.68 9.59
C HIS A 667 10.66 -3.59 10.65
N LYS A 668 11.89 -3.40 11.11
CA LYS A 668 12.24 -2.34 12.07
C LYS A 668 12.04 -0.94 11.48
N ILE A 669 12.49 -0.73 10.23
CA ILE A 669 12.30 0.54 9.52
C ILE A 669 10.81 0.82 9.32
N GLN A 670 10.06 -0.19 8.89
CA GLN A 670 8.63 -0.09 8.64
C GLN A 670 7.86 0.24 9.93
N LYS A 671 8.25 -0.32 11.07
CA LYS A 671 7.66 0.03 12.38
C LYS A 671 7.87 1.50 12.76
N LEU A 672 9.07 2.05 12.52
CA LEU A 672 9.34 3.48 12.72
C LEU A 672 8.52 4.36 11.76
N SER A 673 8.41 3.96 10.49
CA SER A 673 7.56 4.63 9.50
C SER A 673 6.10 4.72 9.97
N HIS A 674 5.56 3.62 10.51
CA HIS A 674 4.18 3.58 10.99
C HIS A 674 3.89 4.46 12.20
N LEU A 675 4.89 4.83 13.01
CA LEU A 675 4.71 5.81 14.09
C LEU A 675 4.43 7.24 13.59
N ARG A 676 4.55 7.49 12.28
CA ARG A 676 4.22 8.77 11.63
C ARG A 676 4.91 9.97 12.27
N VAL A 677 6.21 9.84 12.50
CA VAL A 677 7.07 10.90 13.04
C VAL A 677 7.10 12.14 12.13
N LYS A 678 7.15 13.33 12.75
CA LYS A 678 7.13 14.62 12.03
C LYS A 678 8.36 14.81 11.17
N SER A 679 9.52 14.38 11.65
CA SER A 679 10.79 14.46 10.94
C SER A 679 10.86 13.44 9.79
N PRO A 680 11.44 13.77 8.63
CA PRO A 680 11.84 12.79 7.62
C PRO A 680 12.78 11.73 8.21
N ILE A 681 12.68 10.49 7.73
CA ILE A 681 13.55 9.38 8.15
C ILE A 681 14.50 9.07 7.00
N ILE A 682 15.78 9.40 7.16
CA ILE A 682 16.86 9.07 6.23
C ILE A 682 17.36 7.68 6.60
N VAL A 683 17.06 6.67 5.78
CA VAL A 683 17.56 5.31 5.95
C VAL A 683 18.84 5.14 5.15
N VAL A 684 19.91 4.81 5.86
CA VAL A 684 21.21 4.48 5.27
C VAL A 684 21.36 2.96 5.28
N THR A 685 21.46 2.38 4.08
CA THR A 685 21.49 0.92 3.86
C THR A 685 22.58 0.57 2.85
N GLU A 686 23.18 -0.62 2.98
CA GLU A 686 24.12 -1.14 1.97
C GLU A 686 23.39 -1.93 0.88
N ASN A 687 22.12 -2.26 1.10
CA ASN A 687 21.33 -3.13 0.23
C ASN A 687 20.43 -2.31 -0.71
N ASN A 688 20.71 -2.39 -2.01
CA ASN A 688 19.91 -1.75 -3.07
C ASN A 688 18.46 -2.27 -3.11
N PHE A 689 18.24 -3.57 -2.93
CA PHE A 689 16.89 -4.17 -2.91
C PHE A 689 16.06 -3.61 -1.77
N LEU A 690 16.65 -3.50 -0.57
CA LEU A 690 15.97 -2.88 0.56
C LEU A 690 15.64 -1.41 0.26
N ALA A 691 16.58 -0.65 -0.31
CA ALA A 691 16.36 0.74 -0.64
C ALA A 691 15.19 0.94 -1.63
N ARG A 692 15.04 0.03 -2.62
CA ARG A 692 13.89 0.02 -3.54
C ARG A 692 12.60 -0.41 -2.86
N LYS A 693 12.64 -1.41 -1.98
CA LYS A 693 11.46 -1.88 -1.22
C LYS A 693 10.87 -0.81 -0.30
N LEU A 694 11.73 0.03 0.28
CA LEU A 694 11.33 1.15 1.12
C LEU A 694 10.64 2.29 0.35
N GLN A 695 10.58 2.23 -1.00
CA GLN A 695 9.81 3.21 -1.78
C GLN A 695 8.28 3.07 -1.61
N LEU A 696 7.80 2.03 -0.91
CA LEU A 696 6.41 1.95 -0.42
C LEU A 696 6.24 2.38 1.05
N SER A 697 7.33 2.68 1.75
CA SER A 697 7.30 3.00 3.19
C SER A 697 7.16 4.50 3.41
N TRP A 698 6.15 4.90 4.18
CA TRP A 698 5.88 6.31 4.45
C TRP A 698 7.05 7.03 5.15
N GLY A 699 7.36 8.25 4.74
CA GLY A 699 8.31 9.13 5.41
C GLY A 699 9.78 8.71 5.30
N ILE A 700 10.06 7.64 4.55
CA ILE A 700 11.40 7.12 4.34
C ILE A 700 12.06 7.80 3.14
N TYR A 701 13.26 8.31 3.34
CA TYR A 701 14.20 8.73 2.31
C TYR A 701 15.40 7.78 2.34
N THR A 702 15.70 7.09 1.25
CA THR A 702 16.76 6.06 1.24
C THR A 702 18.06 6.58 0.68
N HIS A 703 19.17 6.18 1.29
CA HIS A 703 20.51 6.40 0.78
C HIS A 703 21.29 5.08 0.78
N VAL A 704 21.82 4.69 -0.38
CA VAL A 704 22.65 3.51 -0.51
C VAL A 704 24.08 3.86 -0.15
N PHE A 705 24.54 3.32 0.97
CA PHE A 705 25.90 3.45 1.46
C PHE A 705 26.84 2.46 0.78
N LYS A 706 28.05 2.92 0.44
CA LYS A 706 29.14 2.08 -0.06
C LYS A 706 30.29 2.12 0.95
N PRO A 707 30.69 0.97 1.55
CA PRO A 707 31.69 0.92 2.63
C PRO A 707 33.04 1.57 2.29
N ASN A 708 33.45 1.55 1.02
CA ASN A 708 34.70 2.15 0.55
C ASN A 708 34.80 3.67 0.82
N ASN A 709 33.71 4.32 1.25
CA ASN A 709 33.67 5.74 1.58
C ASN A 709 34.16 6.06 3.00
N ILE A 710 34.48 5.08 3.85
CA ILE A 710 34.94 5.32 5.23
C ILE A 710 36.21 4.51 5.54
N ASN A 711 37.31 5.20 5.85
CA ASN A 711 38.62 4.59 6.06
C ASN A 711 38.76 3.81 7.38
N ASN A 712 37.78 3.89 8.28
CA ASN A 712 37.64 3.06 9.48
C ASN A 712 36.14 3.03 9.83
N ASN A 713 35.51 1.86 9.92
CA ASN A 713 34.10 1.74 10.34
C ASN A 713 33.93 2.02 11.85
N ASP A 714 34.54 3.09 12.35
CA ASP A 714 34.35 3.52 13.72
C ASP A 714 33.02 4.30 13.85
N PHE A 715 32.43 4.16 15.03
CA PHE A 715 31.08 4.63 15.32
C PHE A 715 30.89 6.14 15.09
N ILE A 716 31.90 6.95 15.43
CA ILE A 716 31.86 8.41 15.25
C ILE A 716 31.91 8.78 13.76
N SER A 717 32.68 8.06 12.94
CA SER A 717 32.69 8.29 11.49
C SER A 717 31.32 8.02 10.85
N LEU A 718 30.59 7.01 11.30
CA LEU A 718 29.22 6.75 10.83
C LEU A 718 28.24 7.85 11.24
N ILE A 719 28.32 8.34 12.48
CA ILE A 719 27.53 9.51 12.90
C ILE A 719 27.84 10.70 12.02
N ASN A 720 29.12 11.03 11.85
CA ASN A 720 29.54 12.18 11.07
C ASN A 720 29.13 12.06 9.61
N TYR A 721 29.22 10.86 9.04
CA TYR A 721 28.71 10.56 7.71
C TYR A 721 27.20 10.81 7.60
N GLY A 722 26.41 10.31 8.56
CA GLY A 722 24.96 10.54 8.60
C GLY A 722 24.60 12.03 8.71
N CYS A 723 25.30 12.77 9.58
CA CYS A 723 25.16 14.21 9.74
C CYS A 723 25.46 14.95 8.43
N LYS A 724 26.60 14.64 7.82
CA LYS A 724 27.01 15.21 6.54
C LYS A 724 26.00 14.91 5.45
N LEU A 725 25.50 13.68 5.38
CA LEU A 725 24.47 13.28 4.42
C LEU A 725 23.20 14.13 4.59
N SER A 726 22.69 14.28 5.81
CA SER A 726 21.50 15.09 6.08
C SER A 726 21.67 16.56 5.64
N LYS A 727 22.87 17.12 5.83
CA LYS A 727 23.25 18.46 5.36
C LYS A 727 23.38 18.54 3.84
N ASP A 728 24.08 17.60 3.22
CA ASP A 728 24.32 17.57 1.76
C ASP A 728 23.03 17.38 0.96
N GLU A 729 22.06 16.63 1.51
CA GLU A 729 20.72 16.43 0.97
C GLU A 729 19.74 17.57 1.33
N GLY A 730 20.19 18.56 2.12
CA GLY A 730 19.44 19.77 2.42
C GLY A 730 18.35 19.64 3.49
N PHE A 731 18.33 18.56 4.26
CA PHE A 731 17.44 18.41 5.43
C PHE A 731 17.80 19.34 6.58
N ILE A 732 19.08 19.71 6.68
CA ILE A 732 19.60 20.60 7.71
C ILE A 732 20.39 21.72 7.06
N THR A 733 20.07 22.94 7.46
CA THR A 733 20.55 24.18 6.85
C THR A 733 21.20 25.12 7.85
N SER A 734 20.95 24.95 9.15
CA SER A 734 21.43 25.86 10.20
C SER A 734 22.01 25.11 11.42
N PRO A 735 22.93 25.75 12.18
CA PRO A 735 23.57 25.16 13.37
C PRO A 735 22.62 24.88 14.52
N ASP A 736 21.47 25.56 14.57
CA ASP A 736 20.47 25.39 15.63
C ASP A 736 19.50 24.22 15.38
N GLU A 737 19.63 23.54 14.23
CA GLU A 737 18.79 22.41 13.85
C GLU A 737 19.36 21.07 14.33
N TYR A 738 18.47 20.23 14.85
CA TYR A 738 18.83 18.94 15.44
C TYR A 738 18.47 17.76 14.53
N ALA A 739 19.30 16.72 14.60
CA ALA A 739 19.00 15.39 14.07
C ALA A 739 19.19 14.32 15.13
N ILE A 740 18.54 13.17 14.90
CA ILE A 740 18.80 11.94 15.64
C ILE A 740 19.55 10.99 14.73
N VAL A 741 20.64 10.39 15.22
CA VAL A 741 21.32 9.27 14.57
C VAL A 741 21.09 8.01 15.41
N THR A 742 20.66 6.93 14.76
CA THR A 742 20.35 5.65 15.41
C THR A 742 20.69 4.47 14.51
N PHE A 743 20.76 3.27 15.09
CA PHE A 743 21.20 2.03 14.45
C PHE A 743 20.26 0.88 14.84
N THR A 744 19.88 0.01 13.89
CA THR A 744 19.04 -1.18 14.22
C THR A 744 19.84 -2.37 14.74
N GLN A 745 21.12 -2.45 14.35
CA GLN A 745 22.12 -3.40 14.81
C GLN A 745 23.45 -2.63 14.82
N ASN A 746 24.15 -2.63 15.95
CA ASN A 746 25.48 -2.04 16.05
C ASN A 746 26.49 -3.01 15.42
N LEU A 747 27.62 -2.52 14.88
CA LEU A 747 28.71 -3.33 14.31
C LEU A 747 29.21 -4.48 15.25
N ASN A 748 28.91 -4.37 16.55
CA ASN A 748 29.25 -5.35 17.60
C ASN A 748 28.02 -5.95 18.33
N ASN A 749 26.81 -5.95 17.72
CA ASN A 749 25.59 -6.62 18.20
C ASN A 749 25.08 -6.33 19.64
N SER A 750 25.55 -5.27 20.33
CA SER A 750 25.35 -5.17 21.80
C SER A 750 24.57 -3.96 22.33
N THR A 751 24.29 -2.90 21.56
CA THR A 751 23.55 -1.72 22.11
C THR A 751 22.66 -1.01 21.09
N ASN A 752 21.40 -0.77 21.49
CA ASN A 752 20.49 0.17 20.83
C ASN A 752 20.87 1.59 21.28
N LEU A 753 21.14 2.50 20.35
CA LEU A 753 21.64 3.83 20.64
C LEU A 753 20.81 4.92 19.98
N LEU A 754 20.61 6.02 20.69
CA LEU A 754 20.03 7.26 20.20
C LEU A 754 21.02 8.40 20.42
N TYR A 755 21.47 9.04 19.34
CA TYR A 755 22.40 10.17 19.41
C TYR A 755 21.72 11.43 18.87
N LEU A 756 21.53 12.44 19.73
CA LEU A 756 21.02 13.75 19.33
C LEU A 756 22.20 14.64 18.96
N CYS A 757 22.20 15.17 17.73
CA CYS A 757 23.30 15.96 17.18
C CYS A 757 22.82 17.25 16.52
N GLN A 758 23.78 18.15 16.26
CA GLN A 758 23.62 19.36 15.44
C GLN A 758 24.47 19.20 14.16
N PRO A 759 23.94 18.59 13.09
CA PRO A 759 24.70 18.19 11.91
C PRO A 759 25.40 19.33 11.16
N ALA A 760 24.91 20.56 11.27
CA ALA A 760 25.56 21.69 10.64
C ALA A 760 26.92 22.06 11.27
N LEU A 761 27.19 21.61 12.49
CA LEU A 761 28.45 21.82 13.23
C LEU A 761 29.51 20.73 12.97
N VAL A 762 29.15 19.67 12.23
CA VAL A 762 30.00 18.50 11.94
C VAL A 762 30.75 18.69 10.62
#